data_AF-A0A9D7GTZ3-F1
#
_entry.id   AF-A0A9D7GTZ3-F1
#
_cell.length_a   1.000
_cell.length_b   1.000
_cell.length_c   1.000
_cell.angle_alpha   90.00
_cell.angle_beta   90.00
_cell.angle_gamma   90.00
#
_symmetry.space_group_name_H-M   'P 1'
#
loop_
_entity.id
_entity.type
_entity.pdbx_description
1 polymer ?
#
loop_
_entity_poly.entity_id
_entity_poly.type
_entity_poly.pdbx_seq_one_letter_code
_entity_poly.pdbx_strand_id
1 'polypeptide(L)'
;MTAYSRGRHLDPRGGAQRTVVRRWKMRRSNFCFVLAAVLGLVACQDTRESPPRLLPTDVQRPLTSVAPEEAIQIIPAPRSGVAVVAPVRTSAAPPIALSGIVGVGSGNNFSCALRGDGLVFCWGSNASGTLGNGSLAGSLTPKEAGGPQRFSSLVVGDFNVCGLTAAGAAYCWGDNFSGQLGIGSTGGNSLVPVAVSGGHSFTSLSIGLRSICGIATDGVTYCWGNNGSGQLGVGSTGGFINVPSPVVNSASLGFVTVSAGFFASCALTATGSAYCWGAAGANFGNGALHPASDVPVAAANGLTIAQLSTGSSYSCALTSVGRAGCWGAQRAGELGNGSFANPVATPTPVSGTIKFTMVDASAMNIVIPTTCGLAQSGHAWCWGNNDRGQLGTTSASTCTFSTTVFDCSAVPLAVSGGRRFSELAVGLRHVCALDGNGKVYCWGDNGAGQLGNNSVTPSQVPVQVVQLAAPAEDGSIVIAPLSGNIIFRGATLQLAATQLDEYGAPLAVQPAFRWRTSDPAIATVDQNGLVAAISNGLVVITARTRSDMIGQAPVTVSLVDPTLAFQRAWSGVASGTSVSDGLVAWGGLLADEWIHSGTFPTRLEVDRRIVSEGNSQLVQIFASLQLARNALEFEEGRLLGVTPGDQRIGEMRALAGYVYLGLAEAFCSGVPLNDANVGHSTAELFTLADVRFVQALAGPVGAPFDGLARAGRARARLGLGDIPGAAAAAAQVPPAFAYATTHSSMSGFENWVYSLNTTQRRLTIPDGEGGNGFPFRSANDARVPWVNGGLLGFDAQTPWFYTTKYSSVADPIVVASGTEARLIEAEAALRVGNPAGFLSGLNLLRFPAGLPVLVDPGTQLGRENLLFSERALWLYATGTRLGDMRRLIGQYGRTQSTVLPTGAYHKFGLTYGSDANLPVPTAARGASYTGCTDRTS
;
A
#
# COMPACT_ATOMS: atom_id res chain seq x y z
N MET A 1 -35.31 -19.92 -47.37
CA MET A 1 -36.54 -19.43 -48.01
C MET A 1 -36.99 -18.18 -47.26
N THR A 2 -37.02 -17.05 -47.99
CA THR A 2 -38.01 -15.93 -47.95
C THR A 2 -39.23 -16.13 -47.02
N ALA A 3 -39.85 -15.14 -46.34
CA ALA A 3 -39.91 -13.67 -46.45
C ALA A 3 -40.75 -13.11 -45.25
N TYR A 4 -40.40 -11.96 -44.65
CA TYR A 4 -41.13 -10.65 -44.60
C TYR A 4 -42.63 -10.69 -44.14
N SER A 5 -43.22 -9.77 -43.34
CA SER A 5 -42.82 -8.47 -42.77
C SER A 5 -43.97 -7.73 -42.04
N ARG A 6 -43.60 -6.71 -41.23
CA ARG A 6 -44.24 -5.37 -41.01
C ARG A 6 -45.57 -5.29 -40.21
N GLY A 7 -45.84 -4.24 -39.42
CA GLY A 7 -45.12 -2.98 -39.15
C GLY A 7 -46.03 -1.89 -38.51
N ARG A 8 -45.49 -0.65 -38.51
CA ARG A 8 -46.05 0.73 -38.29
C ARG A 8 -45.56 1.40 -37.00
N HIS A 9 -44.75 2.47 -37.01
CA HIS A 9 -44.79 3.82 -37.62
C HIS A 9 -45.33 4.89 -36.67
N LEU A 10 -44.49 5.88 -36.35
CA LEU A 10 -44.76 7.32 -36.48
C LEU A 10 -43.41 8.09 -36.60
N ASP A 11 -43.44 9.13 -37.44
CA ASP A 11 -42.42 10.04 -38.01
C ASP A 11 -42.84 11.50 -37.58
N PRO A 12 -42.31 12.68 -38.01
CA PRO A 12 -41.13 13.03 -38.84
C PRO A 12 -40.31 14.32 -38.47
N ARG A 13 -39.26 14.56 -39.29
CA ARG A 13 -38.51 15.82 -39.65
C ARG A 13 -37.38 16.28 -38.70
N GLY A 14 -36.13 16.54 -39.11
CA GLY A 14 -35.46 16.57 -40.42
C GLY A 14 -34.75 17.90 -40.70
N GLY A 15 -33.41 17.92 -40.73
CA GLY A 15 -32.58 19.06 -41.17
C GLY A 15 -31.07 18.76 -41.10
N ALA A 16 -30.42 18.60 -42.25
CA ALA A 16 -29.05 18.11 -42.45
C ALA A 16 -28.04 19.23 -42.79
N GLN A 17 -26.72 18.95 -42.69
CA GLN A 17 -25.73 19.25 -43.76
C GLN A 17 -24.33 18.62 -43.52
N ARG A 18 -23.96 17.77 -44.49
CA ARG A 18 -22.71 17.64 -45.29
C ARG A 18 -21.30 17.39 -44.68
N THR A 19 -20.68 16.41 -45.34
CA THR A 19 -19.33 15.81 -45.33
C THR A 19 -18.19 16.74 -45.74
N VAL A 20 -17.00 16.61 -45.13
CA VAL A 20 -15.68 16.75 -45.78
C VAL A 20 -14.67 15.76 -45.17
N VAL A 21 -13.98 15.02 -46.04
CA VAL A 21 -12.85 14.13 -45.77
C VAL A 21 -11.54 14.92 -45.68
N ARG A 22 -10.67 14.65 -44.69
CA ARG A 22 -9.20 14.60 -44.87
C ARG A 22 -8.44 14.00 -43.67
N ARG A 23 -7.50 13.11 -44.03
CA ARG A 23 -6.50 12.33 -43.27
C ARG A 23 -5.83 13.04 -42.09
N TRP A 24 -5.55 12.29 -41.00
CA TRP A 24 -4.31 12.41 -40.21
C TRP A 24 -3.81 11.06 -39.68
N LYS A 25 -2.48 10.96 -39.61
CA LYS A 25 -1.62 9.81 -39.31
C LYS A 25 -1.86 9.22 -37.92
N MET A 26 -2.04 7.90 -37.81
CA MET A 26 -1.80 7.16 -36.55
C MET A 26 -0.38 6.58 -36.55
N ARG A 27 0.42 6.98 -35.55
CA ARG A 27 1.62 6.24 -35.13
C ARG A 27 1.17 5.12 -34.20
N ARG A 28 1.59 3.89 -34.55
CA ARG A 28 1.46 2.68 -33.72
C ARG A 28 2.50 2.72 -32.59
N SER A 29 2.08 2.38 -31.37
CA SER A 29 2.97 1.88 -30.32
C SER A 29 2.54 0.46 -29.98
N ASN A 30 3.54 -0.42 -30.01
CA ASN A 30 3.44 -1.87 -29.90
C ASN A 30 3.32 -2.33 -28.44
N PHE A 31 2.40 -3.26 -28.18
CA PHE A 31 2.47 -4.24 -27.10
C PHE A 31 3.23 -5.47 -27.64
N CYS A 32 4.30 -5.90 -26.96
CA CYS A 32 4.99 -7.16 -27.25
C CYS A 32 4.69 -8.16 -26.13
N PHE A 33 4.00 -9.25 -26.47
CA PHE A 33 4.04 -10.52 -25.77
C PHE A 33 5.24 -11.32 -26.29
N VAL A 34 6.00 -11.93 -25.38
CA VAL A 34 7.02 -12.92 -25.68
C VAL A 34 6.34 -14.29 -25.82
N LEU A 35 6.38 -14.86 -27.02
CA LEU A 35 6.22 -16.30 -27.25
C LEU A 35 7.29 -16.72 -28.27
N ALA A 36 8.21 -17.60 -27.84
CA ALA A 36 9.07 -18.43 -28.69
C ALA A 36 8.77 -19.88 -28.29
N ALA A 37 8.71 -20.90 -29.15
CA ALA A 37 9.31 -21.11 -30.47
C ALA A 37 8.50 -22.17 -31.25
N VAL A 38 8.82 -22.34 -32.55
CA VAL A 38 9.08 -23.62 -33.27
C VAL A 38 8.76 -23.50 -34.79
N LEU A 39 9.73 -23.94 -35.61
CA LEU A 39 9.78 -24.15 -37.09
C LEU A 39 10.35 -23.03 -38.00
N GLY A 40 11.67 -23.11 -38.25
CA GLY A 40 12.22 -23.68 -39.50
C GLY A 40 12.16 -22.89 -40.83
N LEU A 41 13.33 -22.37 -41.23
CA LEU A 41 13.88 -22.24 -42.60
C LEU A 41 13.26 -21.23 -43.61
N VAL A 42 14.06 -20.25 -44.04
CA VAL A 42 14.59 -20.04 -45.42
C VAL A 42 15.39 -18.71 -45.48
N ALA A 43 16.47 -18.72 -46.26
CA ALA A 43 17.58 -17.76 -46.33
C ALA A 43 17.42 -16.59 -47.34
N CYS A 44 18.19 -15.51 -47.12
CA CYS A 44 19.02 -14.70 -48.06
C CYS A 44 19.24 -13.29 -47.48
N GLN A 45 20.46 -12.93 -47.04
CA GLN A 45 21.55 -12.25 -47.80
C GLN A 45 21.23 -10.78 -48.17
N ASP A 46 22.12 -9.78 -48.15
CA ASP A 46 23.47 -9.53 -47.62
C ASP A 46 23.79 -8.06 -48.03
N THR A 47 24.46 -7.23 -47.24
CA THR A 47 25.81 -6.66 -47.46
C THR A 47 25.85 -5.29 -46.73
N ARG A 48 26.91 -4.78 -46.08
CA ARG A 48 28.38 -4.88 -46.22
C ARG A 48 29.04 -4.76 -44.82
N GLU A 49 29.90 -5.70 -44.42
CA GLU A 49 31.40 -5.72 -44.45
C GLU A 49 32.09 -4.66 -43.53
N SER A 50 32.76 -4.98 -42.39
CA SER A 50 33.93 -5.84 -42.06
C SER A 50 35.29 -5.07 -42.10
N PRO A 51 36.42 -5.49 -41.45
CA PRO A 51 36.69 -6.74 -40.69
C PRO A 51 37.52 -6.60 -39.36
N PRO A 52 37.70 -7.72 -38.61
CA PRO A 52 38.80 -7.97 -37.67
C PRO A 52 39.87 -8.97 -38.24
N ARG A 53 41.07 -9.04 -37.63
CA ARG A 53 42.10 -10.09 -37.85
C ARG A 53 42.71 -10.50 -36.50
N LEU A 54 42.55 -11.75 -36.06
CA LEU A 54 43.40 -12.96 -36.22
C LEU A 54 44.43 -13.17 -35.07
N LEU A 55 44.29 -14.31 -34.37
CA LEU A 55 45.28 -14.96 -33.49
C LEU A 55 46.41 -15.61 -34.33
N PRO A 56 47.54 -16.03 -33.70
CA PRO A 56 47.70 -17.48 -33.47
C PRO A 56 48.57 -17.93 -32.24
N THR A 57 48.19 -19.10 -31.72
CA THR A 57 48.97 -20.30 -31.24
C THR A 57 50.06 -20.29 -30.14
N ASP A 58 49.84 -21.24 -29.21
CA ASP A 58 50.76 -22.18 -28.52
C ASP A 58 51.86 -21.72 -27.54
N VAL A 59 51.89 -22.35 -26.34
CA VAL A 59 52.96 -23.23 -25.81
C VAL A 59 52.82 -23.47 -24.28
N GLN A 60 52.68 -24.75 -23.92
CA GLN A 60 53.16 -25.54 -22.76
C GLN A 60 53.05 -25.07 -21.26
N ARG A 61 52.56 -26.06 -20.46
CA ARG A 61 52.70 -26.34 -19.00
C ARG A 61 54.15 -26.15 -18.43
N PRO A 62 54.44 -26.16 -17.08
CA PRO A 62 53.75 -26.92 -16.01
C PRO A 62 53.66 -26.31 -14.58
N LEU A 63 52.93 -27.04 -13.73
CA LEU A 63 52.93 -27.01 -12.26
C LEU A 63 54.23 -27.58 -11.66
N THR A 64 54.63 -27.10 -10.47
CA THR A 64 55.41 -27.74 -9.36
C THR A 64 55.88 -26.60 -8.43
N SER A 65 56.04 -26.67 -7.10
CA SER A 65 55.89 -27.67 -6.04
C SER A 65 56.36 -26.99 -4.72
N VAL A 66 56.13 -27.66 -3.58
CA VAL A 66 56.87 -27.59 -2.28
C VAL A 66 56.23 -26.78 -1.13
N ALA A 67 55.89 -27.54 -0.07
CA ALA A 67 55.70 -27.16 1.35
C ALA A 67 56.93 -27.70 2.15
N PRO A 68 57.00 -27.85 3.51
CA PRO A 68 56.32 -27.26 4.69
C PRO A 68 57.32 -26.93 5.88
N GLU A 69 56.80 -26.81 7.12
CA GLU A 69 57.43 -26.94 8.48
C GLU A 69 58.15 -25.70 9.10
N GLU A 70 58.10 -25.40 10.41
CA GLU A 70 58.09 -26.22 11.65
C GLU A 70 57.31 -25.61 12.85
N ALA A 71 57.07 -26.44 13.88
CA ALA A 71 56.42 -26.18 15.18
C ALA A 71 57.27 -26.73 16.35
N ILE A 72 57.18 -26.17 17.59
CA ILE A 72 57.68 -26.76 18.89
C ILE A 72 56.82 -26.23 20.08
N GLN A 73 55.92 -27.02 20.73
CA GLN A 73 55.97 -27.84 22.00
C GLN A 73 56.12 -27.07 23.37
N ILE A 74 55.66 -27.48 24.60
CA ILE A 74 54.54 -28.23 25.25
C ILE A 74 54.78 -28.28 26.82
N ILE A 75 53.75 -27.96 27.68
CA ILE A 75 53.32 -28.52 29.04
C ILE A 75 54.25 -28.37 30.32
N PRO A 76 53.81 -28.36 31.64
CA PRO A 76 52.56 -28.84 32.34
C PRO A 76 51.88 -27.98 33.47
N ALA A 77 50.71 -28.45 33.94
CA ALA A 77 49.95 -28.05 35.16
C ALA A 77 50.26 -28.93 36.41
N PRO A 78 49.82 -28.62 37.67
CA PRO A 78 48.56 -29.23 38.21
C PRO A 78 47.82 -28.59 39.44
N ARG A 79 46.53 -29.02 39.63
CA ARG A 79 45.73 -29.31 40.87
C ARG A 79 45.15 -28.15 41.74
N SER A 80 43.94 -28.17 42.34
CA SER A 80 42.86 -29.14 42.72
C SER A 80 41.53 -28.33 42.95
N GLY A 81 40.28 -28.81 42.96
CA GLY A 81 39.66 -30.13 42.78
C GLY A 81 38.12 -30.10 43.01
N VAL A 82 37.43 -31.15 42.49
CA VAL A 82 36.22 -31.88 43.02
C VAL A 82 34.88 -31.10 43.15
N ALA A 83 33.66 -31.55 42.79
CA ALA A 83 33.07 -32.83 42.35
C ALA A 83 31.84 -32.61 41.44
N VAL A 84 31.50 -33.67 40.70
CA VAL A 84 30.33 -33.86 39.84
C VAL A 84 29.07 -34.15 40.66
N VAL A 85 27.93 -33.57 40.27
CA VAL A 85 26.60 -34.17 40.41
C VAL A 85 25.90 -34.07 39.04
N ALA A 86 25.45 -35.20 38.51
CA ALA A 86 24.47 -35.30 37.45
C ALA A 86 23.39 -36.31 37.91
N PRO A 87 22.18 -36.36 37.34
CA PRO A 87 21.36 -35.32 36.70
C PRO A 87 19.98 -35.19 37.40
N VAL A 88 19.26 -34.09 37.19
CA VAL A 88 17.80 -34.10 37.30
C VAL A 88 17.24 -33.77 35.92
N ARG A 89 16.78 -34.83 35.22
CA ARG A 89 15.78 -34.65 34.17
C ARG A 89 14.47 -34.35 34.88
N THR A 90 13.97 -33.14 34.72
CA THR A 90 12.54 -32.85 34.86
C THR A 90 12.07 -32.18 33.59
N SER A 91 11.35 -32.98 32.80
CA SER A 91 10.36 -32.59 31.80
C SER A 91 10.76 -31.49 30.82
N ALA A 92 11.50 -31.87 29.77
CA ALA A 92 11.39 -31.16 28.50
C ALA A 92 9.93 -31.28 28.01
N ALA A 93 9.19 -30.17 27.99
CA ALA A 93 8.01 -30.08 27.15
C ALA A 93 8.45 -30.19 25.67
N PRO A 94 7.70 -30.88 24.81
CA PRO A 94 8.12 -31.15 23.45
C PRO A 94 8.23 -29.86 22.62
N PRO A 95 9.14 -29.82 21.62
CA PRO A 95 9.34 -28.65 20.77
C PRO A 95 8.06 -28.30 20.02
N ILE A 96 7.64 -27.03 20.04
CA ILE A 96 6.51 -26.59 19.21
C ILE A 96 7.02 -26.41 17.77
N ALA A 97 6.96 -27.52 17.04
CA ALA A 97 6.92 -27.56 15.59
C ALA A 97 5.55 -27.06 15.09
N LEU A 98 5.25 -27.18 13.79
CA LEU A 98 3.85 -27.38 13.34
C LEU A 98 3.36 -28.73 13.89
N SER A 99 3.18 -28.78 15.21
CA SER A 99 2.64 -29.86 16.01
C SER A 99 1.36 -29.34 16.65
N GLY A 100 0.33 -30.17 16.70
CA GLY A 100 -0.98 -29.72 17.17
C GLY A 100 -1.71 -28.83 16.15
N ILE A 101 -1.47 -29.01 14.85
CA ILE A 101 -2.35 -28.46 13.81
C ILE A 101 -3.70 -29.15 13.90
N VAL A 102 -4.76 -28.35 13.90
CA VAL A 102 -6.16 -28.77 14.03
C VAL A 102 -7.02 -28.37 12.83
N GLY A 103 -6.46 -27.63 11.87
CA GLY A 103 -7.15 -27.25 10.65
C GLY A 103 -6.19 -26.85 9.54
N VAL A 104 -6.61 -27.03 8.29
CA VAL A 104 -5.84 -26.63 7.09
C VAL A 104 -6.73 -25.93 6.08
N GLY A 105 -6.16 -25.01 5.31
CA GLY A 105 -6.87 -24.33 4.24
C GLY A 105 -5.96 -24.03 3.06
N SER A 106 -6.53 -24.06 1.86
CA SER A 106 -5.81 -23.88 0.60
C SER A 106 -6.49 -22.77 -0.20
N GLY A 107 -5.74 -21.71 -0.55
CA GLY A 107 -6.21 -20.64 -1.41
C GLY A 107 -5.79 -20.84 -2.86
N ASN A 108 -5.64 -19.73 -3.61
CA ASN A 108 -5.25 -19.81 -5.01
C ASN A 108 -3.79 -20.30 -5.18
N ASN A 109 -2.84 -19.56 -4.60
CA ASN A 109 -1.41 -19.84 -4.64
C ASN A 109 -0.78 -19.74 -3.25
N PHE A 110 -1.56 -19.98 -2.20
CA PHE A 110 -1.13 -19.94 -0.81
C PHE A 110 -1.91 -20.97 -0.01
N SER A 111 -1.44 -21.28 1.18
CA SER A 111 -2.04 -22.25 2.10
C SER A 111 -1.92 -21.74 3.52
N CYS A 112 -2.80 -22.19 4.41
CA CYS A 112 -2.74 -21.89 5.83
C CYS A 112 -3.01 -23.14 6.68
N ALA A 113 -2.58 -23.08 7.93
CA ALA A 113 -2.84 -24.08 8.96
C ALA A 113 -3.21 -23.39 10.28
N LEU A 114 -4.21 -23.94 10.97
CA LEU A 114 -4.64 -23.52 12.30
C LEU A 114 -4.04 -24.47 13.34
N ARG A 115 -3.35 -23.93 14.33
CA ARG A 115 -2.84 -24.68 15.48
C ARG A 115 -3.85 -24.67 16.62
N GLY A 116 -3.86 -25.71 17.45
CA GLY A 116 -4.84 -25.91 18.51
C GLY A 116 -4.86 -24.85 19.61
N ASP A 117 -3.83 -24.02 19.71
CA ASP A 117 -3.78 -22.83 20.57
C ASP A 117 -4.39 -21.58 19.90
N GLY A 118 -4.85 -21.70 18.65
CA GLY A 118 -5.52 -20.67 17.88
C GLY A 118 -4.62 -19.79 17.02
N LEU A 119 -3.33 -20.10 16.92
CA LEU A 119 -2.44 -19.44 15.97
C LEU A 119 -2.63 -19.94 14.54
N VAL A 120 -2.50 -19.04 13.59
CA VAL A 120 -2.63 -19.33 12.16
C VAL A 120 -1.28 -19.14 11.49
N PHE A 121 -0.87 -20.12 10.71
CA PHE A 121 0.35 -20.06 9.90
C PHE A 121 -0.02 -20.15 8.43
N CYS A 122 0.41 -19.19 7.62
CA CYS A 122 0.17 -19.15 6.18
C CYS A 122 1.48 -19.11 5.40
N TRP A 123 1.48 -19.66 4.18
CA TRP A 123 2.63 -19.67 3.25
C TRP A 123 2.17 -19.66 1.80
N GLY A 124 3.10 -19.41 0.88
CA GLY A 124 2.88 -19.23 -0.55
C GLY A 124 2.85 -17.76 -0.95
N SER A 125 2.04 -17.42 -1.94
CA SER A 125 1.84 -16.06 -2.43
C SER A 125 1.23 -15.14 -1.36
N ASN A 126 1.67 -13.88 -1.35
CA ASN A 126 1.21 -12.87 -0.41
C ASN A 126 0.91 -11.51 -1.08
N ALA A 127 0.73 -11.48 -2.39
CA ALA A 127 0.51 -10.24 -3.13
C ALA A 127 -0.77 -9.49 -2.70
N SER A 128 -1.74 -10.21 -2.11
CA SER A 128 -2.97 -9.64 -1.55
C SER A 128 -2.92 -9.49 -0.02
N GLY A 129 -1.79 -9.75 0.65
CA GLY A 129 -1.71 -9.75 2.12
C GLY A 129 -2.30 -11.00 2.79
N THR A 130 -2.52 -12.08 2.04
CA THR A 130 -3.14 -13.33 2.47
C THR A 130 -2.42 -14.05 3.60
N LEU A 131 -1.13 -13.78 3.83
CA LEU A 131 -0.43 -14.38 4.96
C LEU A 131 -0.71 -13.67 6.29
N GLY A 132 -1.30 -12.47 6.27
CA GLY A 132 -1.76 -11.77 7.47
C GLY A 132 -0.63 -11.28 8.39
N ASN A 133 0.62 -11.27 7.93
CA ASN A 133 1.80 -10.99 8.74
C ASN A 133 2.35 -9.56 8.62
N GLY A 134 1.54 -8.62 8.12
CA GLY A 134 1.95 -7.22 7.91
C GLY A 134 2.86 -7.00 6.70
N SER A 135 3.15 -8.03 5.91
CA SER A 135 3.98 -7.97 4.71
C SER A 135 3.19 -8.33 3.45
N LEU A 136 3.73 -7.96 2.29
CA LEU A 136 3.29 -8.44 0.96
C LEU A 136 4.24 -9.49 0.37
N ALA A 137 5.34 -9.81 1.07
CA ALA A 137 6.29 -10.82 0.64
C ALA A 137 5.71 -12.22 0.84
N GLY A 138 5.75 -13.04 -0.21
CA GLY A 138 5.42 -14.46 -0.14
C GLY A 138 6.42 -15.24 0.73
N SER A 139 6.07 -16.49 1.06
CA SER A 139 6.93 -17.36 1.87
C SER A 139 6.90 -18.80 1.39
N LEU A 140 8.06 -19.43 1.23
CA LEU A 140 8.17 -20.85 0.86
C LEU A 140 7.98 -21.80 2.05
N THR A 141 7.87 -21.24 3.26
CA THR A 141 7.62 -21.95 4.51
C THR A 141 6.50 -21.26 5.29
N PRO A 142 5.81 -21.96 6.20
CA PRO A 142 4.80 -21.36 7.08
C PRO A 142 5.30 -20.11 7.79
N LYS A 143 4.46 -19.08 7.89
CA LYS A 143 4.67 -17.85 8.65
C LYS A 143 3.41 -17.53 9.44
N GLU A 144 3.57 -17.15 10.70
CA GLU A 144 2.45 -16.78 11.55
C GLU A 144 1.73 -15.53 10.99
N ALA A 145 0.40 -15.58 10.94
CA ALA A 145 -0.43 -14.42 10.71
C ALA A 145 -0.37 -13.53 11.96
N GLY A 146 -0.05 -12.25 11.80
CA GLY A 146 0.19 -11.33 12.91
C GLY A 146 -1.10 -10.92 13.63
N GLY A 147 -0.92 -10.26 14.79
CA GLY A 147 -2.01 -9.73 15.62
C GLY A 147 -2.26 -10.56 16.90
N PRO A 148 -3.00 -10.01 17.88
CA PRO A 148 -3.18 -10.65 19.18
C PRO A 148 -4.26 -11.75 19.19
N GLN A 149 -4.99 -11.95 18.09
CA GLN A 149 -6.16 -12.81 18.07
C GLN A 149 -5.78 -14.30 18.14
N ARG A 150 -6.68 -15.10 18.73
CA ARG A 150 -6.64 -16.55 18.72
C ARG A 150 -7.93 -17.08 18.11
N PHE A 151 -7.79 -17.97 17.15
CA PHE A 151 -8.90 -18.46 16.35
C PHE A 151 -9.30 -19.89 16.76
N SER A 152 -10.61 -20.14 16.85
CA SER A 152 -11.19 -21.46 17.05
C SER A 152 -11.47 -22.18 15.72
N SER A 153 -11.63 -21.42 14.64
CA SER A 153 -11.78 -21.94 13.28
C SER A 153 -11.19 -20.99 12.25
N LEU A 154 -10.85 -21.54 11.08
CA LEU A 154 -10.23 -20.84 9.96
C LEU A 154 -10.94 -21.24 8.67
N VAL A 155 -11.20 -20.26 7.81
CA VAL A 155 -11.65 -20.46 6.45
C VAL A 155 -10.73 -19.70 5.50
N VAL A 156 -10.33 -20.38 4.42
CA VAL A 156 -9.40 -19.84 3.43
C VAL A 156 -10.14 -19.76 2.10
N GLY A 157 -10.18 -18.56 1.52
CA GLY A 157 -10.61 -18.35 0.14
C GLY A 157 -9.44 -18.21 -0.81
N ASP A 158 -9.76 -17.92 -2.07
CA ASP A 158 -8.75 -17.81 -3.12
C ASP A 158 -7.77 -16.64 -2.89
N PHE A 159 -8.24 -15.55 -2.29
CA PHE A 159 -7.47 -14.31 -2.10
C PHE A 159 -7.61 -13.67 -0.72
N ASN A 160 -8.32 -14.32 0.21
CA ASN A 160 -8.55 -13.81 1.55
C ASN A 160 -8.70 -14.97 2.53
N VAL A 161 -8.53 -14.66 3.81
CA VAL A 161 -8.63 -15.62 4.92
C VAL A 161 -9.48 -14.99 5.99
N CYS A 162 -10.33 -15.79 6.66
CA CYS A 162 -11.02 -15.35 7.86
C CYS A 162 -10.93 -16.38 8.95
N GLY A 163 -10.85 -15.92 10.19
CA GLY A 163 -10.90 -16.75 11.38
C GLY A 163 -12.02 -16.29 12.33
N LEU A 164 -12.58 -17.25 13.06
CA LEU A 164 -13.49 -16.97 14.18
C LEU A 164 -12.72 -17.12 15.49
N THR A 165 -12.92 -16.21 16.43
CA THR A 165 -12.45 -16.39 17.81
C THR A 165 -13.34 -17.39 18.55
N ALA A 166 -12.92 -17.83 19.74
CA ALA A 166 -13.77 -18.66 20.61
C ALA A 166 -15.11 -18.00 20.97
N ALA A 167 -15.17 -16.66 20.97
CA ALA A 167 -16.41 -15.90 21.19
C ALA A 167 -17.28 -15.74 19.92
N GLY A 168 -16.85 -16.27 18.78
CA GLY A 168 -17.54 -16.15 17.49
C GLY A 168 -17.27 -14.84 16.74
N ALA A 169 -16.37 -13.98 17.23
CA ALA A 169 -16.02 -12.75 16.51
C ALA A 169 -15.20 -13.09 15.25
N ALA A 170 -15.61 -12.57 14.10
CA ALA A 170 -14.94 -12.81 12.82
C ALA A 170 -13.86 -11.76 12.53
N TYR A 171 -12.69 -12.23 12.11
CA TYR A 171 -11.62 -11.39 11.56
C TYR A 171 -11.24 -11.89 10.18
N CYS A 172 -11.08 -10.99 9.22
CA CYS A 172 -10.71 -11.30 7.85
C CYS A 172 -9.47 -10.53 7.43
N TRP A 173 -8.66 -11.08 6.51
CA TRP A 173 -7.53 -10.39 5.89
C TRP A 173 -7.30 -10.88 4.47
N GLY A 174 -6.46 -10.17 3.70
CA GLY A 174 -6.26 -10.39 2.28
C GLY A 174 -6.98 -9.35 1.41
N ASP A 175 -7.47 -9.78 0.25
CA ASP A 175 -8.12 -8.94 -0.76
C ASP A 175 -9.46 -8.35 -0.28
N ASN A 176 -9.69 -7.05 -0.52
CA ASN A 176 -10.95 -6.36 -0.20
C ASN A 176 -11.54 -5.57 -1.40
N PHE A 177 -11.14 -5.87 -2.63
CA PHE A 177 -11.60 -5.08 -3.79
C PHE A 177 -13.12 -5.19 -4.05
N SER A 178 -13.76 -6.25 -3.57
CA SER A 178 -15.21 -6.44 -3.64
C SER A 178 -15.90 -6.33 -2.28
N GLY A 179 -15.22 -5.80 -1.25
CA GLY A 179 -15.77 -5.70 0.10
C GLY A 179 -15.86 -7.03 0.85
N GLN A 180 -15.16 -8.07 0.36
CA GLN A 180 -15.26 -9.42 0.93
C GLN A 180 -14.71 -9.54 2.35
N LEU A 181 -13.94 -8.57 2.86
CA LEU A 181 -13.54 -8.56 4.27
C LEU A 181 -14.67 -8.11 5.21
N GLY A 182 -15.74 -7.51 4.69
CA GLY A 182 -16.92 -7.15 5.50
C GLY A 182 -16.70 -5.99 6.48
N ILE A 183 -15.68 -5.16 6.23
CA ILE A 183 -15.22 -4.11 7.16
C ILE A 183 -15.83 -2.72 6.91
N GLY A 184 -16.88 -2.61 6.09
CA GLY A 184 -17.52 -1.33 5.77
C GLY A 184 -16.79 -0.48 4.72
N SER A 185 -15.78 -1.04 4.05
CA SER A 185 -15.07 -0.40 2.94
C SER A 185 -14.83 -1.36 1.78
N THR A 186 -14.61 -0.83 0.59
CA THR A 186 -14.16 -1.56 -0.60
C THR A 186 -12.85 -0.96 -1.11
N GLY A 187 -12.06 -1.76 -1.81
CA GLY A 187 -10.79 -1.33 -2.39
C GLY A 187 -9.62 -1.48 -1.42
N GLY A 188 -8.52 -2.07 -1.90
CA GLY A 188 -7.31 -2.33 -1.12
C GLY A 188 -7.27 -3.74 -0.52
N ASN A 189 -6.19 -3.99 0.22
CA ASN A 189 -5.90 -5.26 0.90
C ASN A 189 -5.73 -5.00 2.40
N SER A 190 -6.04 -5.98 3.24
CA SER A 190 -5.60 -6.00 4.64
C SER A 190 -4.45 -6.97 4.81
N LEU A 191 -3.31 -6.47 5.29
CA LEU A 191 -2.11 -7.28 5.51
C LEU A 191 -2.10 -7.97 6.89
N VAL A 192 -3.12 -7.73 7.71
CA VAL A 192 -3.31 -8.29 9.05
C VAL A 192 -4.78 -8.61 9.28
N PRO A 193 -5.14 -9.54 10.19
CA PRO A 193 -6.52 -9.81 10.57
C PRO A 193 -7.25 -8.53 11.04
N VAL A 194 -8.35 -8.19 10.39
CA VAL A 194 -9.22 -7.05 10.75
C VAL A 194 -10.63 -7.53 11.10
N ALA A 195 -11.22 -6.94 12.14
CA ALA A 195 -12.55 -7.34 12.61
C ALA A 195 -13.62 -7.05 11.55
N VAL A 196 -14.51 -8.01 11.31
CA VAL A 196 -15.68 -7.84 10.46
C VAL A 196 -16.66 -6.87 11.15
N SER A 197 -17.21 -5.92 10.39
CA SER A 197 -18.13 -4.91 10.91
C SER A 197 -19.50 -5.48 11.27
N GLY A 198 -20.26 -4.76 12.10
CA GLY A 198 -21.65 -5.11 12.46
C GLY A 198 -21.81 -5.86 13.78
N GLY A 199 -20.72 -6.30 14.42
CA GLY A 199 -20.76 -6.86 15.77
C GLY A 199 -21.49 -8.21 15.90
N HIS A 200 -21.64 -8.94 14.79
CA HIS A 200 -22.24 -10.27 14.78
C HIS A 200 -21.25 -11.31 15.30
N SER A 201 -21.76 -12.28 16.07
CA SER A 201 -21.03 -13.48 16.47
C SER A 201 -21.45 -14.65 15.58
N PHE A 202 -20.49 -15.34 15.00
CA PHE A 202 -20.70 -16.43 14.04
C PHE A 202 -20.35 -17.79 14.66
N THR A 203 -21.11 -18.81 14.28
CA THR A 203 -20.81 -20.22 14.58
C THR A 203 -19.98 -20.86 13.47
N SER A 204 -20.14 -20.37 12.24
CA SER A 204 -19.41 -20.84 11.07
C SER A 204 -19.31 -19.76 10.00
N LEU A 205 -18.26 -19.84 9.20
CA LEU A 205 -18.06 -19.04 8.00
C LEU A 205 -17.84 -19.97 6.80
N SER A 206 -18.06 -19.44 5.61
CA SER A 206 -17.71 -20.04 4.34
C SER A 206 -17.29 -18.94 3.37
N ILE A 207 -16.16 -19.13 2.70
CA ILE A 207 -15.59 -18.15 1.79
C ILE A 207 -15.68 -18.69 0.36
N GLY A 208 -16.32 -17.92 -0.53
CA GLY A 208 -16.21 -18.07 -1.98
C GLY A 208 -15.13 -17.15 -2.55
N LEU A 209 -15.06 -16.94 -3.86
CA LEU A 209 -13.95 -16.16 -4.46
C LEU A 209 -13.84 -14.72 -3.92
N ARG A 210 -14.99 -14.06 -3.85
CA ARG A 210 -15.12 -12.62 -3.52
C ARG A 210 -16.35 -12.37 -2.65
N SER A 211 -16.88 -13.40 -2.02
CA SER A 211 -18.05 -13.34 -1.16
C SER A 211 -17.84 -14.25 0.04
N ILE A 212 -18.37 -13.86 1.18
CA ILE A 212 -18.32 -14.64 2.41
C ILE A 212 -19.75 -14.76 2.91
N CYS A 213 -20.09 -15.94 3.38
CA CYS A 213 -21.32 -16.19 4.10
C CYS A 213 -21.01 -16.79 5.47
N GLY A 214 -21.83 -16.52 6.47
CA GLY A 214 -21.67 -17.03 7.81
C GLY A 214 -23.01 -17.23 8.50
N ILE A 215 -23.08 -18.21 9.38
CA ILE A 215 -24.25 -18.44 10.24
C ILE A 215 -23.96 -17.80 11.58
N ALA A 216 -24.77 -16.81 11.96
CA ALA A 216 -24.67 -16.14 13.24
C ALA A 216 -25.23 -17.01 14.38
N THR A 217 -24.85 -16.71 15.62
CA THR A 217 -25.31 -17.42 16.82
C THR A 217 -26.82 -17.28 17.06
N ASP A 218 -27.47 -16.30 16.44
CA ASP A 218 -28.93 -16.11 16.43
C ASP A 218 -29.65 -16.95 15.36
N GLY A 219 -28.91 -17.74 14.57
CA GLY A 219 -29.44 -18.59 13.50
C GLY A 219 -29.66 -17.86 12.16
N VAL A 220 -29.39 -16.56 12.08
CA VAL A 220 -29.49 -15.80 10.82
C VAL A 220 -28.23 -16.07 9.99
N THR A 221 -28.40 -16.31 8.68
CA THR A 221 -27.28 -16.38 7.76
C THR A 221 -27.00 -14.98 7.20
N TYR A 222 -25.76 -14.53 7.27
CA TYR A 222 -25.31 -13.27 6.68
C TYR A 222 -24.34 -13.55 5.55
N CYS A 223 -24.45 -12.79 4.45
CA CYS A 223 -23.49 -12.82 3.36
C CYS A 223 -23.04 -11.40 2.99
N TRP A 224 -21.80 -11.27 2.53
CA TRP A 224 -21.19 -10.02 2.07
C TRP A 224 -20.14 -10.27 0.99
N GLY A 225 -19.71 -9.21 0.31
CA GLY A 225 -18.77 -9.19 -0.81
C GLY A 225 -19.45 -8.90 -2.15
N ASN A 226 -19.03 -9.63 -3.19
CA ASN A 226 -19.55 -9.51 -4.55
C ASN A 226 -21.00 -10.01 -4.66
N ASN A 227 -21.89 -9.18 -5.23
CA ASN A 227 -23.29 -9.54 -5.47
C ASN A 227 -23.72 -9.47 -6.95
N GLY A 228 -22.77 -9.45 -7.88
CA GLY A 228 -23.04 -9.31 -9.32
C GLY A 228 -23.98 -10.36 -9.93
N SER A 229 -24.14 -11.51 -9.27
CA SER A 229 -25.01 -12.61 -9.70
C SER A 229 -26.09 -12.97 -8.68
N GLY A 230 -26.27 -12.18 -7.62
CA GLY A 230 -27.18 -12.50 -6.51
C GLY A 230 -26.62 -13.55 -5.54
N GLN A 231 -25.32 -13.86 -5.59
CA GLN A 231 -24.70 -14.92 -4.77
C GLN A 231 -24.69 -14.65 -3.26
N LEU A 232 -25.12 -13.45 -2.84
CA LEU A 232 -25.30 -13.12 -1.43
C LEU A 232 -26.71 -13.44 -0.92
N GLY A 233 -27.71 -13.66 -1.78
CA GLY A 233 -29.03 -14.14 -1.33
C GLY A 233 -29.85 -13.08 -0.57
N VAL A 234 -29.51 -11.80 -0.73
CA VAL A 234 -30.08 -10.68 0.02
C VAL A 234 -31.28 -10.02 -0.67
N GLY A 235 -31.88 -10.66 -1.68
CA GLY A 235 -33.03 -10.13 -2.43
C GLY A 235 -32.70 -8.96 -3.36
N SER A 236 -31.43 -8.88 -3.78
CA SER A 236 -30.98 -7.93 -4.80
C SER A 236 -29.82 -8.50 -5.62
N THR A 237 -29.60 -7.94 -6.81
CA THR A 237 -28.45 -8.25 -7.68
C THR A 237 -27.68 -6.98 -8.04
N GLY A 238 -26.38 -7.13 -8.31
CA GLY A 238 -25.50 -6.03 -8.70
C GLY A 238 -24.75 -5.40 -7.54
N GLY A 239 -23.56 -4.84 -7.84
CA GLY A 239 -22.72 -4.14 -6.87
C GLY A 239 -21.97 -5.04 -5.88
N PHE A 240 -21.41 -4.39 -4.86
CA PHE A 240 -20.68 -5.00 -3.75
C PHE A 240 -21.37 -4.62 -2.43
N ILE A 241 -21.52 -5.59 -1.53
CA ILE A 241 -22.04 -5.38 -0.18
C ILE A 241 -20.89 -5.58 0.79
N ASN A 242 -20.37 -4.53 1.40
CA ASN A 242 -19.12 -4.55 2.15
C ASN A 242 -19.29 -4.72 3.67
N VAL A 243 -20.48 -5.11 4.12
CA VAL A 243 -20.80 -5.45 5.51
C VAL A 243 -21.72 -6.68 5.53
N PRO A 244 -21.67 -7.51 6.58
CA PRO A 244 -22.59 -8.64 6.73
C PRO A 244 -24.04 -8.21 6.53
N SER A 245 -24.73 -8.82 5.57
CA SER A 245 -26.14 -8.53 5.27
C SER A 245 -26.98 -9.82 5.30
N PRO A 246 -28.19 -9.79 5.89
CA PRO A 246 -28.97 -11.00 6.14
C PRO A 246 -29.49 -11.60 4.84
N VAL A 247 -29.31 -12.92 4.70
CA VAL A 247 -29.88 -13.72 3.61
C VAL A 247 -31.39 -13.83 3.82
N VAL A 248 -32.16 -13.58 2.76
CA VAL A 248 -33.63 -13.55 2.78
C VAL A 248 -34.17 -14.89 3.30
N ASN A 249 -35.08 -14.82 4.28
CA ASN A 249 -35.76 -15.98 4.89
C ASN A 249 -34.84 -17.02 5.58
N SER A 250 -33.55 -16.73 5.77
CA SER A 250 -32.60 -17.70 6.32
C SER A 250 -32.97 -18.20 7.72
N ALA A 251 -33.42 -17.30 8.60
CA ALA A 251 -33.85 -17.67 9.95
C ALA A 251 -35.10 -18.58 9.94
N SER A 252 -36.07 -18.31 9.07
CA SER A 252 -37.28 -19.14 8.95
C SER A 252 -37.02 -20.51 8.31
N LEU A 253 -36.02 -20.58 7.42
CA LEU A 253 -35.60 -21.84 6.81
C LEU A 253 -34.71 -22.68 7.75
N GLY A 254 -34.06 -22.04 8.73
CA GLY A 254 -33.29 -22.71 9.77
C GLY A 254 -32.01 -23.35 9.23
N PHE A 255 -31.18 -22.57 8.54
CA PHE A 255 -29.90 -23.06 8.01
C PHE A 255 -28.90 -23.38 9.13
N VAL A 256 -28.24 -24.52 9.01
CA VAL A 256 -27.20 -25.00 9.95
C VAL A 256 -25.82 -25.13 9.32
N THR A 257 -25.74 -25.10 7.97
CA THR A 257 -24.48 -25.03 7.22
C THR A 257 -24.67 -24.12 6.01
N VAL A 258 -23.62 -23.39 5.63
CA VAL A 258 -23.58 -22.61 4.39
C VAL A 258 -22.27 -22.87 3.65
N SER A 259 -22.34 -22.94 2.33
CA SER A 259 -21.21 -23.11 1.42
C SER A 259 -21.28 -22.03 0.34
N ALA A 260 -20.33 -21.09 0.39
CA ALA A 260 -20.21 -20.01 -0.58
C ALA A 260 -19.29 -20.43 -1.75
N GLY A 261 -19.82 -20.43 -2.97
CA GLY A 261 -19.06 -20.66 -4.19
C GLY A 261 -18.71 -19.34 -4.91
N PHE A 262 -18.32 -19.43 -6.18
CA PHE A 262 -17.96 -18.23 -6.96
C PHE A 262 -19.17 -17.41 -7.41
N PHE A 263 -20.14 -18.09 -8.02
CA PHE A 263 -21.34 -17.47 -8.59
C PHE A 263 -22.62 -17.83 -7.86
N ALA A 264 -22.57 -18.84 -6.98
CA ALA A 264 -23.71 -19.32 -6.24
C ALA A 264 -23.27 -19.71 -4.83
N SER A 265 -24.19 -19.62 -3.90
CA SER A 265 -24.03 -20.11 -2.53
C SER A 265 -25.18 -21.04 -2.23
N CYS A 266 -24.94 -22.00 -1.35
CA CYS A 266 -25.96 -22.94 -0.93
C CYS A 266 -25.90 -23.18 0.57
N ALA A 267 -27.03 -23.52 1.16
CA ALA A 267 -27.16 -23.82 2.58
C ALA A 267 -28.00 -25.08 2.81
N LEU A 268 -27.80 -25.68 3.98
CA LEU A 268 -28.52 -26.87 4.42
C LEU A 268 -29.33 -26.55 5.68
N THR A 269 -30.56 -27.07 5.74
CA THR A 269 -31.36 -27.09 6.97
C THR A 269 -30.93 -28.27 7.86
N ALA A 270 -31.36 -28.27 9.13
CA ALA A 270 -31.12 -29.38 10.05
C ALA A 270 -31.71 -30.73 9.56
N THR A 271 -32.71 -30.71 8.68
CA THR A 271 -33.31 -31.91 8.07
C THR A 271 -32.55 -32.42 6.84
N GLY A 272 -31.46 -31.74 6.44
CA GLY A 272 -30.66 -32.08 5.26
C GLY A 272 -31.27 -31.62 3.94
N SER A 273 -32.22 -30.67 3.97
CA SER A 273 -32.78 -30.03 2.77
C SER A 273 -31.84 -28.93 2.28
N ALA A 274 -31.52 -28.91 0.98
CA ALA A 274 -30.63 -27.92 0.40
C ALA A 274 -31.37 -26.75 -0.25
N TYR A 275 -30.81 -25.55 -0.08
CA TYR A 275 -31.26 -24.34 -0.73
C TYR A 275 -30.07 -23.64 -1.37
N CYS A 276 -30.20 -23.17 -2.60
CA CYS A 276 -29.14 -22.45 -3.32
C CYS A 276 -29.66 -21.11 -3.85
N TRP A 277 -28.75 -20.17 -4.06
CA TRP A 277 -29.00 -18.86 -4.67
C TRP A 277 -27.74 -18.40 -5.44
N GLY A 278 -27.89 -17.41 -6.30
CA GLY A 278 -26.88 -16.86 -7.21
C GLY A 278 -27.17 -17.14 -8.68
N ALA A 279 -26.10 -17.28 -9.48
CA ALA A 279 -26.19 -17.37 -10.94
C ALA A 279 -26.98 -18.59 -11.46
N ALA A 280 -27.56 -18.41 -12.65
CA ALA A 280 -28.33 -19.41 -13.38
C ALA A 280 -27.49 -20.64 -13.77
N GLY A 281 -28.12 -21.81 -13.88
CA GLY A 281 -27.54 -22.99 -14.52
C GLY A 281 -27.83 -24.33 -13.83
N ALA A 282 -26.94 -25.29 -14.05
CA ALA A 282 -27.03 -26.66 -13.50
C ALA A 282 -26.60 -26.76 -12.02
N ASN A 283 -26.06 -25.70 -11.43
CA ASN A 283 -25.44 -25.69 -10.09
C ASN A 283 -26.41 -25.96 -8.94
N PHE A 284 -27.72 -25.87 -9.16
CA PHE A 284 -28.72 -26.11 -8.11
C PHE A 284 -29.15 -27.59 -8.04
N GLY A 285 -28.84 -28.42 -9.04
CA GLY A 285 -29.13 -29.86 -8.95
C GLY A 285 -30.62 -30.20 -8.89
N ASN A 286 -31.50 -29.39 -9.47
CA ASN A 286 -32.96 -29.58 -9.43
C ASN A 286 -33.56 -30.08 -10.76
N GLY A 287 -32.73 -30.56 -11.69
CA GLY A 287 -33.16 -31.19 -12.94
C GLY A 287 -33.52 -30.26 -14.10
N ALA A 288 -33.62 -28.95 -13.85
CA ALA A 288 -33.73 -27.92 -14.88
C ALA A 288 -32.53 -26.97 -14.83
N LEU A 289 -32.20 -26.30 -15.93
CA LEU A 289 -31.32 -25.14 -15.89
C LEU A 289 -32.09 -24.02 -15.17
N HIS A 290 -31.85 -23.86 -13.87
CA HIS A 290 -32.57 -22.90 -13.05
C HIS A 290 -32.13 -21.47 -13.41
N PRO A 291 -33.06 -20.49 -13.50
CA PRO A 291 -32.68 -19.08 -13.64
C PRO A 291 -31.87 -18.60 -12.43
N ALA A 292 -31.15 -17.48 -12.58
CA ALA A 292 -30.47 -16.88 -11.43
C ALA A 292 -31.50 -16.51 -10.36
N SER A 293 -31.15 -16.62 -9.09
CA SER A 293 -32.00 -16.25 -7.97
C SER A 293 -31.21 -15.48 -6.94
N ASP A 294 -31.70 -14.34 -6.51
CA ASP A 294 -31.11 -13.51 -5.46
C ASP A 294 -31.68 -13.83 -4.06
N VAL A 295 -32.43 -14.92 -3.95
CA VAL A 295 -32.99 -15.44 -2.70
C VAL A 295 -32.84 -16.97 -2.67
N PRO A 296 -32.84 -17.61 -1.48
CA PRO A 296 -32.73 -19.07 -1.40
C PRO A 296 -33.88 -19.81 -2.09
N VAL A 297 -33.56 -20.79 -2.95
CA VAL A 297 -34.51 -21.70 -3.60
C VAL A 297 -34.13 -23.16 -3.37
N ALA A 298 -35.11 -24.05 -3.33
CA ALA A 298 -34.88 -25.48 -3.10
C ALA A 298 -33.96 -26.09 -4.19
N ALA A 299 -32.99 -26.88 -3.74
CA ALA A 299 -31.91 -27.45 -4.54
C ALA A 299 -31.67 -28.93 -4.21
N ALA A 300 -30.90 -29.62 -5.06
CA ALA A 300 -30.50 -31.03 -4.89
C ALA A 300 -31.67 -31.99 -4.62
N ASN A 301 -32.73 -31.89 -5.42
CA ASN A 301 -33.97 -32.65 -5.25
C ASN A 301 -33.71 -34.16 -5.13
N GLY A 302 -34.25 -34.78 -4.08
CA GLY A 302 -34.18 -36.23 -3.86
C GLY A 302 -33.00 -36.73 -3.03
N LEU A 303 -32.18 -35.84 -2.44
CA LEU A 303 -31.12 -36.20 -1.51
C LEU A 303 -31.35 -35.62 -0.11
N THR A 304 -31.07 -36.42 0.92
CA THR A 304 -30.85 -35.94 2.29
C THR A 304 -29.35 -35.73 2.49
N ILE A 305 -28.95 -34.47 2.56
CA ILE A 305 -27.53 -34.07 2.50
C ILE A 305 -27.01 -33.81 3.92
N ALA A 306 -25.83 -34.36 4.21
CA ALA A 306 -25.07 -34.13 5.45
C ALA A 306 -23.95 -33.09 5.28
N GLN A 307 -23.39 -32.95 4.08
CA GLN A 307 -22.39 -31.93 3.75
C GLN A 307 -22.58 -31.46 2.31
N LEU A 308 -22.36 -30.18 2.07
CA LEU A 308 -22.38 -29.56 0.75
C LEU A 308 -21.10 -28.74 0.54
N SER A 309 -20.47 -28.90 -0.63
CA SER A 309 -19.34 -28.09 -1.08
C SER A 309 -19.67 -27.52 -2.46
N THR A 310 -19.75 -26.19 -2.55
CA THR A 310 -20.08 -25.45 -3.76
C THR A 310 -18.79 -24.90 -4.38
N GLY A 311 -18.43 -25.42 -5.56
CA GLY A 311 -17.27 -24.98 -6.31
C GLY A 311 -17.54 -23.77 -7.22
N SER A 312 -16.78 -23.66 -8.31
CA SER A 312 -16.86 -22.53 -9.23
C SER A 312 -18.13 -22.48 -10.08
N SER A 313 -18.55 -23.64 -10.60
CA SER A 313 -19.73 -23.82 -11.45
C SER A 313 -20.26 -25.26 -11.37
N TYR A 314 -20.06 -25.89 -10.22
CA TYR A 314 -20.57 -27.22 -9.88
C TYR A 314 -20.62 -27.34 -8.35
N SER A 315 -21.36 -28.31 -7.86
CA SER A 315 -21.46 -28.61 -6.44
C SER A 315 -21.35 -30.10 -6.20
N CYS A 316 -20.81 -30.45 -5.05
CA CYS A 316 -20.76 -31.82 -4.55
C CYS A 316 -21.42 -31.88 -3.18
N ALA A 317 -22.13 -32.97 -2.92
CA ALA A 317 -22.75 -33.23 -1.64
C ALA A 317 -22.43 -34.63 -1.14
N LEU A 318 -22.46 -34.78 0.17
CA LEU A 318 -22.37 -36.04 0.87
C LEU A 318 -23.71 -36.35 1.52
N THR A 319 -24.23 -37.56 1.30
CA THR A 319 -25.38 -38.07 2.06
C THR A 319 -24.97 -38.50 3.47
N SER A 320 -25.93 -38.65 4.39
CA SER A 320 -25.65 -39.12 5.76
C SER A 320 -24.97 -40.50 5.84
N VAL A 321 -25.08 -41.32 4.79
CA VAL A 321 -24.42 -42.64 4.70
C VAL A 321 -23.04 -42.59 4.04
N GLY A 322 -22.52 -41.39 3.75
CA GLY A 322 -21.19 -41.17 3.18
C GLY A 322 -21.10 -41.35 1.66
N ARG A 323 -22.22 -41.42 0.93
CA ARG A 323 -22.19 -41.44 -0.55
C ARG A 323 -22.10 -40.02 -1.08
N ALA A 324 -21.11 -39.76 -1.93
CA ALA A 324 -20.92 -38.48 -2.59
C ALA A 324 -21.70 -38.44 -3.92
N GLY A 325 -22.28 -37.28 -4.23
CA GLY A 325 -22.89 -36.99 -5.51
C GLY A 325 -22.58 -35.56 -5.93
N CYS A 326 -22.28 -35.35 -7.21
CA CYS A 326 -21.90 -34.05 -7.76
C CYS A 326 -22.76 -33.71 -8.98
N TRP A 327 -22.93 -32.42 -9.24
CA TRP A 327 -23.73 -31.88 -10.35
C TRP A 327 -23.21 -30.49 -10.76
N GLY A 328 -23.57 -30.04 -11.95
CA GLY A 328 -23.15 -28.76 -12.52
C GLY A 328 -22.30 -28.94 -13.78
N ALA A 329 -21.30 -28.08 -13.96
CA ALA A 329 -20.35 -28.16 -15.04
C ALA A 329 -19.43 -29.38 -14.90
N GLN A 330 -19.10 -30.01 -16.03
CA GLN A 330 -18.20 -31.15 -16.12
C GLN A 330 -17.26 -30.99 -17.32
N ARG A 331 -16.06 -30.44 -17.12
CA ARG A 331 -15.06 -30.19 -18.18
C ARG A 331 -13.91 -31.19 -18.18
N ALA A 332 -13.57 -31.76 -17.02
CA ALA A 332 -12.48 -32.70 -16.84
C ALA A 332 -12.81 -33.86 -15.91
N GLY A 333 -14.10 -34.13 -15.72
CA GLY A 333 -14.53 -35.23 -14.88
C GLY A 333 -14.55 -34.89 -13.39
N GLU A 334 -14.58 -33.60 -13.03
CA GLU A 334 -14.68 -33.06 -11.67
C GLU A 334 -15.93 -33.54 -10.89
N LEU A 335 -16.92 -34.12 -11.57
CA LEU A 335 -18.06 -34.77 -10.92
C LEU A 335 -17.77 -36.22 -10.50
N GLY A 336 -16.71 -36.84 -11.01
CA GLY A 336 -16.24 -38.16 -10.57
C GLY A 336 -17.12 -39.33 -10.98
N ASN A 337 -18.08 -39.15 -11.90
CA ASN A 337 -19.09 -40.14 -12.28
C ASN A 337 -18.67 -41.10 -13.42
N GLY A 338 -17.40 -41.07 -13.85
CA GLY A 338 -16.88 -41.87 -14.97
C GLY A 338 -17.29 -41.38 -16.36
N SER A 339 -17.90 -40.20 -16.46
CA SER A 339 -18.34 -39.58 -17.71
C SER A 339 -17.67 -38.22 -17.93
N PHE A 340 -17.86 -37.64 -19.11
CA PHE A 340 -17.54 -36.24 -19.43
C PHE A 340 -18.77 -35.49 -19.98
N ALA A 341 -19.97 -36.02 -19.74
CA ALA A 341 -21.23 -35.38 -20.14
C ALA A 341 -21.42 -34.05 -19.40
N ASN A 342 -21.77 -32.98 -20.12
CA ASN A 342 -21.79 -31.62 -19.59
C ASN A 342 -22.93 -30.79 -20.21
N PRO A 343 -23.72 -30.03 -19.42
CA PRO A 343 -23.76 -30.01 -17.96
C PRO A 343 -24.61 -31.15 -17.37
N VAL A 344 -24.44 -31.43 -16.09
CA VAL A 344 -25.22 -32.43 -15.33
C VAL A 344 -26.12 -31.70 -14.33
N ALA A 345 -27.42 -31.59 -14.62
CA ALA A 345 -28.36 -30.76 -13.84
C ALA A 345 -28.99 -31.45 -12.62
N THR A 346 -28.66 -32.72 -12.36
CA THR A 346 -29.13 -33.49 -11.21
C THR A 346 -27.96 -34.10 -10.45
N PRO A 347 -28.05 -34.24 -9.12
CA PRO A 347 -27.03 -34.92 -8.32
C PRO A 347 -26.74 -36.31 -8.87
N THR A 348 -25.53 -36.51 -9.38
CA THR A 348 -25.10 -37.78 -9.95
C THR A 348 -24.10 -38.43 -9.01
N PRO A 349 -24.26 -39.73 -8.68
CA PRO A 349 -23.33 -40.42 -7.80
C PRO A 349 -21.90 -40.38 -8.34
N VAL A 350 -20.95 -40.11 -7.44
CA VAL A 350 -19.53 -40.31 -7.71
C VAL A 350 -19.28 -41.82 -7.92
N SER A 351 -18.49 -42.16 -8.93
CA SER A 351 -18.23 -43.55 -9.35
C SER A 351 -17.52 -44.35 -8.26
N GLY A 352 -17.82 -45.65 -8.22
CA GLY A 352 -17.27 -46.59 -7.25
C GLY A 352 -18.11 -46.74 -5.97
N THR A 353 -17.53 -47.40 -4.98
CA THR A 353 -18.20 -47.76 -3.73
C THR A 353 -17.61 -47.07 -2.49
N ILE A 354 -16.78 -46.05 -2.70
CA ILE A 354 -16.07 -45.35 -1.63
C ILE A 354 -17.08 -44.55 -0.81
N LYS A 355 -17.02 -44.71 0.51
CA LYS A 355 -17.75 -43.87 1.46
C LYS A 355 -16.83 -42.79 1.99
N PHE A 356 -17.25 -41.54 1.85
CA PHE A 356 -16.51 -40.36 2.26
C PHE A 356 -17.00 -39.82 3.60
N THR A 357 -16.10 -39.20 4.36
CA THR A 357 -16.40 -38.34 5.52
C THR A 357 -16.47 -36.88 5.11
N MET A 358 -15.78 -36.49 4.04
CA MET A 358 -15.91 -35.18 3.43
C MET A 358 -15.64 -35.20 1.93
N VAL A 359 -16.22 -34.22 1.23
CA VAL A 359 -15.92 -33.88 -0.16
C VAL A 359 -15.69 -32.38 -0.27
N ASP A 360 -14.69 -31.99 -1.05
CA ASP A 360 -14.32 -30.59 -1.24
C ASP A 360 -14.08 -30.28 -2.72
N ALA A 361 -14.59 -29.13 -3.16
CA ALA A 361 -14.73 -28.73 -4.55
C ALA A 361 -14.04 -27.38 -4.79
N SER A 362 -13.16 -27.29 -5.79
CA SER A 362 -12.43 -26.05 -6.09
C SER A 362 -13.34 -24.89 -6.55
N ALA A 363 -13.07 -23.67 -6.05
CA ALA A 363 -13.96 -22.52 -6.17
C ALA A 363 -13.71 -21.56 -7.36
N MET A 364 -12.61 -21.62 -8.12
CA MET A 364 -12.32 -20.65 -9.21
C MET A 364 -12.76 -21.13 -10.62
N ASN A 365 -13.28 -20.22 -11.47
CA ASN A 365 -13.81 -20.55 -12.83
C ASN A 365 -12.77 -20.44 -13.98
N ILE A 366 -11.59 -19.84 -13.75
CA ILE A 366 -10.61 -19.63 -14.83
C ILE A 366 -9.84 -20.92 -15.16
N VAL A 367 -9.77 -21.85 -14.21
CA VAL A 367 -9.05 -23.12 -14.33
C VAL A 367 -10.05 -24.26 -14.30
N ILE A 368 -9.69 -25.38 -14.93
CA ILE A 368 -10.46 -26.62 -14.88
C ILE A 368 -10.42 -27.16 -13.43
N PRO A 369 -11.58 -27.41 -12.81
CA PRO A 369 -11.68 -27.69 -11.38
C PRO A 369 -11.16 -29.07 -10.99
N THR A 370 -10.83 -29.20 -9.70
CA THR A 370 -10.43 -30.44 -9.03
C THR A 370 -11.34 -30.68 -7.84
N THR A 371 -11.63 -31.94 -7.58
CA THR A 371 -12.44 -32.37 -6.45
C THR A 371 -11.70 -33.45 -5.69
N CYS A 372 -11.71 -33.36 -4.37
CA CYS A 372 -11.14 -34.40 -3.52
C CYS A 372 -12.14 -34.79 -2.43
N GLY A 373 -12.05 -36.04 -1.97
CA GLY A 373 -12.82 -36.55 -0.86
C GLY A 373 -11.94 -37.38 0.07
N LEU A 374 -12.24 -37.30 1.37
CA LEU A 374 -11.61 -38.12 2.39
C LEU A 374 -12.49 -39.33 2.66
N ALA A 375 -11.98 -40.54 2.45
CA ALA A 375 -12.72 -41.76 2.74
C ALA A 375 -12.88 -41.97 4.26
N GLN A 376 -13.89 -42.74 4.68
CA GLN A 376 -14.04 -43.18 6.08
C GLN A 376 -12.83 -43.98 6.61
N SER A 377 -12.00 -44.52 5.72
CA SER A 377 -10.74 -45.18 6.06
C SER A 377 -9.58 -44.20 6.33
N GLY A 378 -9.79 -42.89 6.11
CA GLY A 378 -8.78 -41.84 6.18
C GLY A 378 -7.98 -41.64 4.88
N HIS A 379 -8.19 -42.43 3.83
CA HIS A 379 -7.46 -42.25 2.57
C HIS A 379 -8.09 -41.13 1.74
N ALA A 380 -7.27 -40.24 1.19
CA ALA A 380 -7.72 -39.21 0.27
C ALA A 380 -7.87 -39.76 -1.16
N TRP A 381 -8.92 -39.32 -1.84
CA TRP A 381 -9.19 -39.62 -3.25
C TRP A 381 -9.50 -38.34 -4.00
N CYS A 382 -8.88 -38.13 -5.16
CA CYS A 382 -9.06 -36.93 -5.96
C CYS A 382 -9.44 -37.28 -7.40
N TRP A 383 -10.21 -36.41 -8.04
CA TRP A 383 -10.62 -36.51 -9.44
C TRP A 383 -10.80 -35.12 -10.07
N GLY A 384 -10.98 -35.07 -11.38
CA GLY A 384 -10.95 -33.82 -12.16
C GLY A 384 -9.58 -33.56 -12.77
N ASN A 385 -9.18 -32.29 -12.81
CA ASN A 385 -7.93 -31.83 -13.43
C ASN A 385 -6.66 -32.29 -12.69
N ASN A 386 -5.60 -32.63 -13.44
CA ASN A 386 -4.27 -32.98 -12.93
C ASN A 386 -3.11 -32.27 -13.65
N ASP A 387 -3.36 -31.16 -14.35
CA ASP A 387 -2.35 -30.43 -15.13
C ASP A 387 -1.10 -29.96 -14.33
N ARG A 388 -1.20 -29.92 -13.00
CA ARG A 388 -0.12 -29.57 -12.07
C ARG A 388 0.16 -30.64 -11.00
N GLY A 389 -0.44 -31.83 -11.11
CA GLY A 389 -0.29 -32.91 -10.13
C GLY A 389 -1.23 -32.84 -8.93
N GLN A 390 -2.28 -32.01 -8.98
CA GLN A 390 -3.20 -31.77 -7.87
C GLN A 390 -4.09 -32.97 -7.49
N LEU A 391 -4.12 -34.04 -8.30
CA LEU A 391 -4.73 -35.31 -7.88
C LEU A 391 -3.85 -36.11 -6.90
N GLY A 392 -2.58 -35.72 -6.72
CA GLY A 392 -1.67 -36.38 -5.78
C GLY A 392 -1.31 -37.80 -6.20
N THR A 393 -1.37 -38.09 -7.49
CA THR A 393 -1.03 -39.40 -8.06
C THR A 393 -0.39 -39.28 -9.44
N THR A 394 0.43 -40.28 -9.78
CA THR A 394 1.03 -40.46 -11.10
C THR A 394 0.14 -41.29 -12.05
N SER A 395 -0.99 -41.80 -11.57
CA SER A 395 -1.88 -42.70 -12.32
C SER A 395 -3.02 -41.99 -13.06
N ALA A 396 -2.90 -40.67 -13.27
CA ALA A 396 -3.93 -39.92 -13.99
C ALA A 396 -3.94 -40.30 -15.47
N SER A 397 -5.13 -40.26 -16.07
CA SER A 397 -5.31 -40.49 -17.51
C SER A 397 -5.09 -39.20 -18.28
N THR A 398 -4.76 -39.29 -19.56
CA THR A 398 -4.73 -38.11 -20.44
C THR A 398 -6.14 -37.81 -20.96
N CYS A 399 -6.54 -36.54 -20.87
CA CYS A 399 -7.85 -36.05 -21.26
C CYS A 399 -7.72 -34.92 -22.29
N THR A 400 -8.74 -34.79 -23.15
CA THR A 400 -8.81 -33.72 -24.15
C THR A 400 -10.09 -32.93 -23.95
N PHE A 401 -9.96 -31.63 -23.69
CA PHE A 401 -11.08 -30.70 -23.65
C PHE A 401 -10.90 -29.65 -24.75
N SER A 402 -11.82 -29.64 -25.72
CA SER A 402 -11.67 -28.86 -26.96
C SER A 402 -10.34 -29.18 -27.65
N THR A 403 -9.38 -28.26 -27.66
CA THR A 403 -8.04 -28.43 -28.24
C THR A 403 -6.92 -28.62 -27.20
N THR A 404 -7.24 -28.57 -25.91
CA THR A 404 -6.25 -28.67 -24.82
C THR A 404 -6.13 -30.11 -24.34
N VAL A 405 -4.91 -30.63 -24.30
CA VAL A 405 -4.57 -31.96 -23.76
C VAL A 405 -3.91 -31.79 -22.40
N PHE A 406 -4.40 -32.48 -21.38
CA PHE A 406 -3.89 -32.43 -20.01
C PHE A 406 -4.27 -33.70 -19.25
N ASP A 407 -3.57 -33.99 -18.16
CA ASP A 407 -3.89 -35.14 -17.33
C ASP A 407 -5.13 -34.86 -16.47
N CYS A 408 -6.02 -35.84 -16.35
CA CYS A 408 -7.25 -35.73 -15.57
C CYS A 408 -7.77 -37.11 -15.13
N SER A 409 -8.85 -37.12 -14.34
CA SER A 409 -9.61 -38.34 -14.08
C SER A 409 -11.10 -38.07 -13.89
N ALA A 410 -11.95 -38.82 -14.60
CA ALA A 410 -13.40 -38.80 -14.40
C ALA A 410 -13.87 -39.73 -13.27
N VAL A 411 -12.97 -40.45 -12.61
CA VAL A 411 -13.26 -41.30 -11.45
C VAL A 411 -12.31 -40.98 -10.29
N PRO A 412 -12.71 -41.20 -9.03
CA PRO A 412 -11.81 -41.02 -7.89
C PRO A 412 -10.53 -41.84 -8.02
N LEU A 413 -9.37 -41.19 -7.94
CA LEU A 413 -8.06 -41.85 -7.84
C LEU A 413 -7.52 -41.71 -6.43
N ALA A 414 -6.95 -42.79 -5.90
CA ALA A 414 -6.30 -42.75 -4.59
C ALA A 414 -5.06 -41.85 -4.65
N VAL A 415 -4.92 -40.97 -3.65
CA VAL A 415 -3.71 -40.19 -3.45
C VAL A 415 -2.56 -41.12 -3.07
N SER A 416 -1.39 -40.88 -3.66
CA SER A 416 -0.21 -41.74 -3.53
C SER A 416 0.33 -41.79 -2.10
N GLY A 417 0.95 -42.92 -1.75
CA GLY A 417 1.63 -43.12 -0.47
C GLY A 417 0.78 -43.70 0.66
N GLY A 418 -0.51 -43.96 0.44
CA GLY A 418 -1.37 -44.70 1.39
C GLY A 418 -1.53 -44.03 2.75
N ARG A 419 -1.29 -42.71 2.83
CA ARG A 419 -1.38 -41.96 4.08
C ARG A 419 -2.83 -41.75 4.48
N ARG A 420 -3.07 -41.75 5.79
CA ARG A 420 -4.37 -41.45 6.38
C ARG A 420 -4.40 -40.00 6.85
N PHE A 421 -5.43 -39.28 6.43
CA PHE A 421 -5.70 -37.90 6.77
C PHE A 421 -6.97 -37.80 7.61
N SER A 422 -7.08 -36.75 8.40
CA SER A 422 -8.28 -36.36 9.15
C SER A 422 -9.03 -35.20 8.49
N GLU A 423 -8.36 -34.41 7.65
CA GLU A 423 -8.91 -33.26 6.96
C GLU A 423 -8.14 -33.02 5.64
N LEU A 424 -8.81 -32.42 4.65
CA LEU A 424 -8.20 -31.92 3.43
C LEU A 424 -8.83 -30.60 2.99
N ALA A 425 -8.07 -29.79 2.26
CA ALA A 425 -8.52 -28.54 1.68
C ALA A 425 -8.01 -28.40 0.23
N VAL A 426 -8.94 -28.23 -0.70
CA VAL A 426 -8.68 -28.11 -2.13
C VAL A 426 -8.51 -26.65 -2.51
N GLY A 427 -7.32 -26.28 -2.98
CA GLY A 427 -7.03 -24.96 -3.55
C GLY A 427 -7.29 -24.92 -5.05
N LEU A 428 -6.73 -23.93 -5.74
CA LEU A 428 -6.92 -23.79 -7.20
C LEU A 428 -6.24 -24.93 -7.99
N ARG A 429 -4.96 -25.19 -7.67
CA ARG A 429 -4.09 -26.14 -8.38
C ARG A 429 -3.21 -26.94 -7.42
N HIS A 430 -3.51 -26.92 -6.13
CA HIS A 430 -2.84 -27.70 -5.10
C HIS A 430 -3.84 -28.12 -4.03
N VAL A 431 -3.49 -29.14 -3.26
CA VAL A 431 -4.31 -29.66 -2.16
C VAL A 431 -3.40 -29.81 -0.95
N CYS A 432 -3.91 -29.46 0.22
CA CYS A 432 -3.26 -29.70 1.51
C CYS A 432 -4.14 -30.61 2.38
N ALA A 433 -3.52 -31.46 3.18
CA ALA A 433 -4.21 -32.39 4.06
C ALA A 433 -3.47 -32.54 5.39
N LEU A 434 -4.25 -32.76 6.46
CA LEU A 434 -3.80 -32.95 7.83
C LEU A 434 -3.84 -34.44 8.18
N ASP A 435 -2.73 -35.00 8.66
CA ASP A 435 -2.72 -36.38 9.18
C ASP A 435 -3.14 -36.46 10.65
N GLY A 436 -3.46 -37.67 11.11
CA GLY A 436 -3.89 -37.89 12.50
C GLY A 436 -2.83 -37.61 13.58
N ASN A 437 -1.59 -37.30 13.19
CA ASN A 437 -0.52 -36.87 14.09
C ASN A 437 -0.31 -35.35 14.08
N GLY A 438 -1.20 -34.60 13.41
CA GLY A 438 -1.11 -33.14 13.30
C GLY A 438 -0.07 -32.66 12.29
N LYS A 439 0.37 -33.50 11.34
CA LYS A 439 1.31 -33.09 10.27
C LYS A 439 0.55 -32.70 9.01
N VAL A 440 1.02 -31.63 8.38
CA VAL A 440 0.44 -31.12 7.12
C VAL A 440 1.25 -31.62 5.93
N TYR A 441 0.55 -32.07 4.90
CA TYR A 441 1.11 -32.45 3.61
C TYR A 441 0.38 -31.70 2.51
N CYS A 442 1.11 -31.25 1.50
CA CYS A 442 0.53 -30.60 0.32
C CYS A 442 1.05 -31.24 -0.97
N TRP A 443 0.30 -31.15 -2.06
CA TRP A 443 0.71 -31.57 -3.40
C TRP A 443 0.02 -30.75 -4.49
N GLY A 444 0.51 -30.84 -5.73
CA GLY A 444 0.10 -30.06 -6.88
C GLY A 444 1.10 -28.96 -7.23
N ASP A 445 0.58 -27.82 -7.70
CA ASP A 445 1.37 -26.65 -8.07
C ASP A 445 2.16 -26.07 -6.89
N ASN A 446 3.35 -25.55 -7.17
CA ASN A 446 4.22 -24.96 -6.15
C ASN A 446 4.96 -23.69 -6.62
N GLY A 447 4.54 -23.07 -7.73
CA GLY A 447 5.26 -21.94 -8.31
C GLY A 447 5.41 -20.72 -7.38
N ALA A 448 4.56 -20.61 -6.35
CA ALA A 448 4.61 -19.58 -5.32
C ALA A 448 5.10 -20.09 -3.95
N GLY A 449 5.49 -21.37 -3.84
CA GLY A 449 5.83 -22.01 -2.57
C GLY A 449 4.64 -22.49 -1.75
N GLN A 450 3.44 -22.60 -2.34
CA GLN A 450 2.20 -22.98 -1.65
C GLN A 450 2.19 -24.40 -1.04
N LEU A 451 3.19 -25.24 -1.38
CA LEU A 451 3.40 -26.53 -0.72
C LEU A 451 4.16 -26.41 0.61
N GLY A 452 4.76 -25.26 0.91
CA GLY A 452 5.37 -24.96 2.21
C GLY A 452 6.59 -25.81 2.55
N ASN A 453 7.17 -26.48 1.54
CA ASN A 453 8.28 -27.41 1.67
C ASN A 453 9.66 -26.76 1.40
N ASN A 454 9.75 -25.43 1.53
CA ASN A 454 10.94 -24.63 1.21
C ASN A 454 11.46 -24.84 -0.22
N SER A 455 10.54 -25.07 -1.16
CA SER A 455 10.81 -25.26 -2.58
C SER A 455 9.73 -24.56 -3.40
N VAL A 456 10.02 -24.34 -4.68
CA VAL A 456 9.05 -23.88 -5.70
C VAL A 456 8.71 -24.98 -6.71
N THR A 457 9.17 -26.21 -6.47
CA THR A 457 8.98 -27.35 -7.38
C THR A 457 7.61 -27.98 -7.14
N PRO A 458 6.73 -28.07 -8.14
CA PRO A 458 5.46 -28.79 -8.04
C PRO A 458 5.67 -30.25 -7.62
N SER A 459 4.67 -30.86 -7.00
CA SER A 459 4.74 -32.26 -6.58
C SER A 459 3.48 -33.02 -6.96
N GLN A 460 3.62 -34.13 -7.69
CA GLN A 460 2.50 -35.02 -8.02
C GLN A 460 2.13 -35.98 -6.88
N VAL A 461 2.83 -35.91 -5.74
CA VAL A 461 2.57 -36.74 -4.56
C VAL A 461 2.63 -35.87 -3.28
N PRO A 462 1.99 -36.28 -2.18
CA PRO A 462 2.03 -35.51 -0.93
C PRO A 462 3.46 -35.29 -0.42
N VAL A 463 3.84 -34.02 -0.26
CA VAL A 463 5.09 -33.60 0.41
C VAL A 463 4.76 -32.97 1.75
N GLN A 464 5.59 -33.23 2.76
CA GLN A 464 5.39 -32.67 4.08
C GLN A 464 5.76 -31.18 4.09
N VAL A 465 4.93 -30.35 4.71
CA VAL A 465 5.25 -28.94 4.98
C VAL A 465 6.41 -28.84 5.98
N VAL A 466 7.37 -27.93 5.76
CA VAL A 466 8.51 -27.74 6.68
C VAL A 466 8.00 -27.31 8.05
N GLN A 467 8.42 -28.03 9.09
CA GLN A 467 8.18 -27.63 10.47
C GLN A 467 9.17 -26.51 10.86
N LEU A 468 8.64 -25.35 11.25
CA LEU A 468 9.45 -24.31 11.89
C LEU A 468 9.84 -24.79 13.30
N ALA A 469 11.10 -24.59 13.69
CA ALA A 469 11.47 -24.62 15.10
C ALA A 469 10.93 -23.36 15.79
N ALA A 470 10.29 -23.48 16.95
CA ALA A 470 9.77 -22.34 17.70
C ALA A 470 10.88 -21.40 18.21
N PRO A 471 10.60 -20.08 18.31
CA PRO A 471 11.37 -19.13 19.09
C PRO A 471 11.13 -19.29 20.61
N ALA A 472 12.07 -18.83 21.43
CA ALA A 472 12.23 -19.13 22.87
C ALA A 472 11.19 -18.47 23.83
N GLU A 473 11.00 -19.08 25.01
CA GLU A 473 9.92 -18.92 26.02
C GLU A 473 9.72 -17.56 26.72
N ASP A 474 10.41 -16.48 26.38
CA ASP A 474 10.60 -15.40 27.36
C ASP A 474 9.79 -14.12 27.01
N GLY A 475 8.72 -14.29 26.24
CA GLY A 475 7.98 -13.21 25.59
C GLY A 475 8.64 -12.83 24.26
N SER A 476 8.23 -11.70 23.67
CA SER A 476 8.85 -11.21 22.42
C SER A 476 9.39 -9.80 22.61
N ILE A 477 10.47 -9.48 21.90
CA ILE A 477 10.99 -8.11 21.87
C ILE A 477 10.55 -7.51 20.55
N VAL A 478 9.66 -6.54 20.61
CA VAL A 478 9.28 -5.72 19.45
C VAL A 478 10.20 -4.53 19.38
N ILE A 479 10.74 -4.27 18.19
CA ILE A 479 11.56 -3.10 17.92
C ILE A 479 10.76 -2.13 17.04
N ALA A 480 10.64 -0.88 17.48
CA ALA A 480 9.89 0.18 16.81
C ALA A 480 10.78 1.40 16.50
N PRO A 481 10.47 2.23 15.47
CA PRO A 481 9.32 2.12 14.58
C PRO A 481 9.44 0.97 13.56
N LEU A 482 8.32 0.30 13.24
CA LEU A 482 8.24 -0.78 12.24
C LEU A 482 8.04 -0.23 10.80
N SER A 483 7.55 1.00 10.69
CA SER A 483 7.32 1.71 9.44
C SER A 483 8.61 2.37 8.97
N GLY A 484 9.06 2.07 7.75
CA GLY A 484 10.14 2.81 7.14
C GLY A 484 11.56 2.38 7.53
N ASN A 485 11.80 1.08 7.73
CA ASN A 485 13.14 0.54 7.93
C ASN A 485 14.11 0.76 6.74
N ILE A 486 13.71 1.52 5.73
CA ILE A 486 14.64 2.07 4.76
C ILE A 486 15.20 3.35 5.35
N ILE A 487 16.42 3.28 5.86
CA ILE A 487 17.19 4.48 6.24
C ILE A 487 18.11 4.83 5.08
N PHE A 488 18.36 6.11 4.87
CA PHE A 488 19.25 6.52 3.79
C PHE A 488 20.66 6.44 4.30
N ARG A 489 21.61 6.19 3.39
CA ARG A 489 23.02 6.28 3.73
C ARG A 489 23.23 7.58 4.52
N GLY A 490 23.76 7.50 5.74
CA GLY A 490 23.92 8.63 6.66
C GLY A 490 22.86 9.08 7.62
N ALA A 491 21.63 8.66 7.39
CA ALA A 491 20.57 8.96 8.31
C ALA A 491 20.78 8.17 9.61
N THR A 492 20.26 8.71 10.70
CA THR A 492 20.10 7.95 11.94
C THR A 492 18.65 7.51 12.11
N LEU A 493 18.44 6.34 12.71
CA LEU A 493 17.12 5.82 13.07
C LEU A 493 17.13 5.43 14.54
N GLN A 494 16.31 6.08 15.34
CA GLN A 494 16.12 5.71 16.73
C GLN A 494 15.22 4.48 16.79
N LEU A 495 15.77 3.38 17.28
CA LEU A 495 15.01 2.18 17.59
C LEU A 495 14.73 2.13 19.09
N ALA A 496 13.52 1.71 19.44
CA ALA A 496 13.11 1.39 20.81
C ALA A 496 12.72 -0.09 20.86
N ALA A 497 13.21 -0.80 21.87
CA ALA A 497 12.83 -2.18 22.12
C ALA A 497 11.82 -2.23 23.27
N THR A 498 10.75 -2.99 23.07
CA THR A 498 9.73 -3.26 24.08
C THR A 498 9.59 -4.77 24.22
N GLN A 499 9.88 -5.30 25.40
CA GLN A 499 9.55 -6.67 25.75
C GLN A 499 8.05 -6.77 26.05
N LEU A 500 7.41 -7.67 25.34
CA LEU A 500 6.03 -8.10 25.53
C LEU A 500 6.01 -9.41 26.31
N ASP A 501 4.98 -9.60 27.12
CA ASP A 501 4.67 -10.89 27.73
C ASP A 501 4.16 -11.93 26.71
N GLU A 502 3.85 -13.12 27.19
CA GLU A 502 3.32 -14.24 26.41
C GLU A 502 1.97 -13.94 25.71
N TYR A 503 1.27 -12.88 26.15
CA TYR A 503 -0.02 -12.44 25.60
C TYR A 503 0.10 -11.24 24.66
N GLY A 504 1.31 -10.72 24.44
CA GLY A 504 1.58 -9.58 23.57
C GLY A 504 1.35 -8.22 24.23
N ALA A 505 1.21 -8.17 25.56
CA ALA A 505 1.14 -6.92 26.31
C ALA A 505 2.55 -6.46 26.75
N PRO A 506 2.87 -5.15 26.73
CA PRO A 506 4.15 -4.66 27.23
C PRO A 506 4.35 -5.01 28.71
N LEU A 507 5.52 -5.53 29.08
CA LEU A 507 5.87 -5.70 30.48
C LEU A 507 5.80 -4.37 31.23
N ALA A 508 5.23 -4.41 32.43
CA ALA A 508 5.11 -3.24 33.32
C ALA A 508 6.48 -2.63 33.67
N VAL A 509 7.55 -3.44 33.66
CA VAL A 509 8.93 -3.00 33.83
C VAL A 509 9.76 -3.55 32.66
N GLN A 510 10.34 -2.66 31.86
CA GLN A 510 11.16 -3.04 30.72
C GLN A 510 12.59 -3.41 31.16
N PRO A 511 13.18 -4.49 30.62
CA PRO A 511 14.57 -4.83 30.92
C PRO A 511 15.55 -3.88 30.22
N ALA A 512 16.82 -3.94 30.63
CA ALA A 512 17.89 -3.30 29.87
C ALA A 512 18.21 -4.11 28.60
N PHE A 513 18.28 -3.43 27.46
CA PHE A 513 18.60 -4.04 26.16
C PHE A 513 20.04 -3.78 25.75
N ARG A 514 20.68 -4.79 25.17
CA ARG A 514 21.98 -4.70 24.49
C ARG A 514 21.77 -4.72 22.99
N TRP A 515 22.22 -3.68 22.31
CA TRP A 515 22.03 -3.51 20.88
C TRP A 515 23.24 -4.00 20.08
N ARG A 516 22.99 -4.60 18.92
CA ARG A 516 24.01 -5.05 17.95
C ARG A 516 23.55 -4.87 16.52
N THR A 517 24.49 -4.60 15.64
CA THR A 517 24.30 -4.60 14.19
C THR A 517 24.87 -5.88 13.59
N SER A 518 24.23 -6.44 12.57
CA SER A 518 24.74 -7.61 11.84
C SER A 518 25.92 -7.28 10.93
N ASP A 519 26.04 -6.01 10.50
CA ASP A 519 27.14 -5.53 9.66
C ASP A 519 27.44 -4.05 9.97
N PRO A 520 28.49 -3.78 10.77
CA PRO A 520 28.88 -2.41 11.10
C PRO A 520 29.44 -1.63 9.91
N ALA A 521 29.71 -2.25 8.76
CA ALA A 521 30.06 -1.52 7.54
C ALA A 521 28.83 -0.92 6.85
N ILE A 522 27.63 -1.50 7.05
CA ILE A 522 26.36 -1.02 6.48
C ILE A 522 25.66 -0.04 7.42
N ALA A 523 25.55 -0.35 8.72
CA ALA A 523 25.09 0.59 9.75
C ALA A 523 25.59 0.21 11.15
N THR A 524 25.88 1.19 12.00
CA THR A 524 26.17 0.98 13.44
C THR A 524 24.93 1.16 14.29
N VAL A 525 24.92 0.65 15.52
CA VAL A 525 23.88 0.94 16.53
C VAL A 525 24.54 1.18 17.89
N ASP A 526 24.08 2.21 18.61
CA ASP A 526 24.59 2.52 19.95
C ASP A 526 23.83 1.79 21.07
N GLN A 527 24.23 2.02 22.33
CA GLN A 527 23.62 1.39 23.50
C GLN A 527 22.15 1.80 23.76
N ASN A 528 21.68 2.88 23.14
CA ASN A 528 20.34 3.41 23.27
C ASN A 528 19.44 3.00 22.09
N GLY A 529 19.96 2.22 21.13
CA GLY A 529 19.21 1.80 19.93
C GLY A 529 19.25 2.81 18.79
N LEU A 530 20.14 3.82 18.82
CA LEU A 530 20.32 4.76 17.72
C LEU A 530 21.17 4.11 16.63
N VAL A 531 20.55 3.83 15.48
CA VAL A 531 21.19 3.26 14.29
C VAL A 531 21.77 4.39 13.45
N ALA A 532 22.98 4.24 12.91
CA ALA A 532 23.60 5.19 11.97
C ALA A 532 24.01 4.48 10.67
N ALA A 533 23.44 4.88 9.54
CA ALA A 533 23.71 4.28 8.23
C ALA A 533 25.07 4.71 7.64
N ILE A 534 25.82 3.74 7.11
CA ILE A 534 27.19 3.92 6.59
C ILE A 534 27.27 3.64 5.08
N SER A 535 26.73 2.51 4.60
CA SER A 535 26.76 2.14 3.18
C SER A 535 25.48 1.41 2.76
N ASN A 536 25.18 1.38 1.46
CA ASN A 536 24.01 0.66 0.97
C ASN A 536 24.05 -0.82 1.34
N GLY A 537 22.91 -1.37 1.67
CA GLY A 537 22.76 -2.78 1.98
C GLY A 537 21.70 -3.02 3.05
N LEU A 538 21.34 -4.27 3.24
CA LEU A 538 20.43 -4.67 4.31
C LEU A 538 21.25 -5.08 5.53
N VAL A 539 20.90 -4.53 6.69
CA VAL A 539 21.50 -4.89 7.98
C VAL A 539 20.41 -5.25 8.96
N VAL A 540 20.68 -6.13 9.92
CA VAL A 540 19.73 -6.48 10.97
C VAL A 540 20.22 -5.90 12.28
N ILE A 541 19.38 -5.05 12.90
CA ILE A 541 19.64 -4.51 14.23
C ILE A 541 18.95 -5.40 15.26
N THR A 542 19.70 -5.85 16.25
CA THR A 542 19.26 -6.80 17.27
C THR A 542 19.29 -6.15 18.65
N ALA A 543 18.17 -6.18 19.37
CA ALA A 543 18.10 -5.83 20.80
C ALA A 543 18.06 -7.12 21.63
N ARG A 544 18.90 -7.24 22.65
CA ARG A 544 19.04 -8.46 23.47
C ARG A 544 18.89 -8.20 24.97
N THR A 545 18.15 -9.02 25.70
CA THR A 545 18.03 -8.93 27.18
C THR A 545 19.16 -9.69 27.89
N ARG A 546 19.21 -9.63 29.23
CA ARG A 546 20.15 -10.44 30.05
C ARG A 546 19.82 -11.93 30.07
N SER A 547 18.56 -12.30 29.82
CA SER A 547 18.11 -13.68 29.63
C SER A 547 18.33 -14.20 28.21
N ASP A 548 19.10 -13.46 27.40
CA ASP A 548 19.53 -13.82 26.05
C ASP A 548 18.44 -13.82 24.95
N MET A 549 17.21 -13.36 25.26
CA MET A 549 16.18 -13.08 24.25
C MET A 549 16.60 -12.00 23.27
N ILE A 550 16.14 -12.12 22.02
CA ILE A 550 16.45 -11.18 20.96
C ILE A 550 15.19 -10.67 20.26
N GLY A 551 15.15 -9.36 19.99
CA GLY A 551 14.27 -8.73 19.01
C GLY A 551 15.12 -8.29 17.83
N GLN A 552 14.58 -8.34 16.62
CA GLN A 552 15.33 -7.97 15.41
C GLN A 552 14.52 -7.02 14.53
N ALA A 553 15.19 -5.99 14.02
CA ALA A 553 14.66 -5.06 13.04
C ALA A 553 15.58 -5.09 11.80
N PRO A 554 15.11 -5.60 10.64
CA PRO A 554 15.85 -5.46 9.40
C PRO A 554 15.80 -4.01 8.95
N VAL A 555 16.95 -3.39 8.70
CA VAL A 555 17.14 -2.01 8.28
C VAL A 555 17.82 -2.01 6.90
N THR A 556 17.12 -1.51 5.88
CA THR A 556 17.66 -1.32 4.53
C THR A 556 18.31 0.04 4.43
N VAL A 557 19.61 0.09 4.15
CA VAL A 557 20.30 1.33 3.80
C VAL A 557 20.24 1.51 2.28
N SER A 558 19.58 2.57 1.81
CA SER A 558 19.45 2.89 0.38
C SER A 558 20.14 4.21 0.01
N LEU A 559 20.62 4.30 -1.23
CA LEU A 559 21.06 5.55 -1.84
C LEU A 559 19.82 6.27 -2.36
N VAL A 560 19.44 7.34 -1.68
CA VAL A 560 18.51 8.32 -2.23
C VAL A 560 19.32 9.38 -2.96
N ASP A 561 18.88 9.70 -4.17
CA ASP A 561 19.29 10.94 -4.83
C ASP A 561 18.72 12.11 -4.00
N PRO A 562 19.59 12.87 -3.31
CA PRO A 562 19.16 13.88 -2.35
C PRO A 562 18.45 15.05 -3.03
N THR A 563 18.81 15.37 -4.28
CA THR A 563 18.16 16.40 -5.09
C THR A 563 16.76 15.95 -5.49
N LEU A 564 16.58 14.69 -5.89
CA LEU A 564 15.26 14.14 -6.17
C LEU A 564 14.36 14.10 -4.91
N ALA A 565 14.91 13.77 -3.74
CA ALA A 565 14.16 13.79 -2.49
C ALA A 565 13.61 15.17 -2.15
N PHE A 566 14.43 16.22 -2.32
CA PHE A 566 14.00 17.60 -2.18
C PHE A 566 12.84 17.93 -3.12
N GLN A 567 12.98 17.62 -4.41
CA GLN A 567 11.95 17.91 -5.41
C GLN A 567 10.61 17.23 -5.08
N ARG A 568 10.64 15.99 -4.60
CA ARG A 568 9.46 15.23 -4.15
C ARG A 568 8.79 15.86 -2.95
N ALA A 569 9.57 16.23 -1.92
CA ALA A 569 9.03 16.87 -0.73
C ALA A 569 8.36 18.21 -1.05
N TRP A 570 8.93 18.97 -1.98
CA TRP A 570 8.42 20.28 -2.35
C TRP A 570 7.16 20.22 -3.23
N SER A 571 7.18 19.38 -4.28
CA SER A 571 6.18 19.42 -5.36
C SER A 571 5.28 18.19 -5.53
N GLY A 572 5.46 17.13 -4.72
CA GLY A 572 4.59 15.95 -4.70
C GLY A 572 4.93 14.85 -5.72
N VAL A 573 4.25 13.70 -5.67
CA VAL A 573 4.51 12.51 -6.53
C VAL A 573 3.23 11.78 -6.95
N ALA A 574 3.24 11.17 -8.14
CA ALA A 574 2.07 10.52 -8.75
C ALA A 574 2.09 8.97 -8.76
N SER A 575 3.18 8.31 -8.34
CA SER A 575 3.36 6.85 -8.57
C SER A 575 3.22 5.94 -7.34
N GLY A 576 2.35 4.93 -7.51
CA GLY A 576 2.58 3.55 -7.06
C GLY A 576 2.23 3.17 -5.62
N THR A 577 2.76 3.86 -4.61
CA THR A 577 2.61 3.42 -3.20
C THR A 577 2.63 4.55 -2.16
N SER A 578 2.83 5.80 -2.56
CA SER A 578 2.72 6.97 -1.67
C SER A 578 2.37 8.22 -2.49
N VAL A 579 1.12 8.67 -2.45
CA VAL A 579 0.69 9.91 -3.08
C VAL A 579 0.84 11.03 -2.05
N SER A 580 1.84 11.89 -2.21
CA SER A 580 1.96 13.14 -1.44
C SER A 580 1.69 14.32 -2.35
N ASP A 581 0.84 15.25 -1.90
CA ASP A 581 0.51 16.47 -2.64
C ASP A 581 1.66 17.51 -2.65
N GLY A 582 2.72 17.28 -1.87
CA GLY A 582 3.87 18.19 -1.72
C GLY A 582 3.56 19.46 -0.91
N LEU A 583 4.60 20.12 -0.42
CA LEU A 583 4.45 21.33 0.41
C LEU A 583 3.79 22.50 -0.36
N VAL A 584 4.08 22.63 -1.66
CA VAL A 584 3.57 23.74 -2.49
C VAL A 584 2.04 23.75 -2.58
N ALA A 585 1.41 22.59 -2.68
CA ALA A 585 -0.05 22.49 -2.75
C ALA A 585 -0.68 22.78 -1.37
N TRP A 586 -0.14 22.17 -0.31
CA TRP A 586 -0.72 22.24 1.04
C TRP A 586 -0.59 23.60 1.71
N GLY A 587 0.54 24.29 1.54
CA GLY A 587 0.70 25.64 2.08
C GLY A 587 -0.29 26.66 1.48
N GLY A 588 -0.83 26.39 0.29
CA GLY A 588 -1.84 27.22 -0.35
C GLY A 588 -3.27 27.00 0.16
N LEU A 589 -3.59 25.80 0.67
CA LEU A 589 -4.95 25.43 1.14
C LEU A 589 -5.31 26.06 2.49
N LEU A 590 -4.33 26.24 3.39
CA LEU A 590 -4.56 26.95 4.66
C LEU A 590 -4.76 28.46 4.50
N ALA A 591 -4.38 29.02 3.35
CA ALA A 591 -4.23 30.46 3.16
C ALA A 591 -5.47 31.15 2.61
N ASP A 592 -6.34 30.43 1.92
CA ASP A 592 -7.61 30.91 1.39
C ASP A 592 -8.43 29.69 0.95
N GLU A 593 -9.73 29.89 0.81
CA GLU A 593 -10.67 28.90 0.33
C GLU A 593 -10.38 28.52 -1.11
N TRP A 594 -9.87 27.30 -1.32
CA TRP A 594 -9.96 26.72 -2.64
C TRP A 594 -11.43 26.31 -2.79
N ILE A 595 -12.15 27.05 -3.64
CA ILE A 595 -13.54 26.83 -4.08
C ILE A 595 -13.95 25.35 -4.21
N HIS A 596 -13.01 24.42 -4.37
CA HIS A 596 -13.27 22.99 -4.42
C HIS A 596 -12.44 22.12 -3.45
N SER A 597 -12.62 22.20 -2.12
CA SER A 597 -12.33 21.04 -1.27
C SER A 597 -13.30 19.88 -1.59
N GLY A 598 -12.82 18.76 -2.14
CA GLY A 598 -13.66 17.55 -2.30
C GLY A 598 -14.22 17.03 -0.96
N THR A 599 -15.05 15.99 -0.97
CA THR A 599 -15.58 15.34 0.26
C THR A 599 -14.53 14.57 1.07
N PHE A 600 -13.25 14.67 0.70
CA PHE A 600 -12.16 13.99 1.40
C PHE A 600 -11.92 14.68 2.75
N PRO A 601 -12.10 13.97 3.87
CA PRO A 601 -11.97 14.55 5.20
C PRO A 601 -10.63 15.28 5.41
N THR A 602 -9.54 14.72 4.89
CA THR A 602 -8.20 15.28 5.05
C THR A 602 -7.98 16.62 4.36
N ARG A 603 -8.68 16.93 3.27
CA ARG A 603 -8.57 18.23 2.57
C ARG A 603 -9.54 19.24 3.12
N LEU A 604 -10.74 18.79 3.49
CA LEU A 604 -11.71 19.60 4.21
C LEU A 604 -11.15 20.11 5.54
N GLU A 605 -10.33 19.32 6.24
CA GLU A 605 -9.60 19.74 7.44
C GLU A 605 -8.66 20.92 7.20
N VAL A 606 -7.96 20.93 6.06
CA VAL A 606 -6.95 21.95 5.72
C VAL A 606 -7.63 23.25 5.30
N ASP A 607 -8.59 23.19 4.39
CA ASP A 607 -9.33 24.39 3.95
C ASP A 607 -10.08 25.05 5.12
N ARG A 608 -10.56 24.24 6.07
CA ARG A 608 -11.20 24.73 7.30
C ARG A 608 -10.22 25.12 8.40
N ARG A 609 -8.91 24.93 8.23
CA ARG A 609 -7.88 25.27 9.24
C ARG A 609 -8.10 24.57 10.59
N ILE A 610 -8.38 23.26 10.53
CA ILE A 610 -8.56 22.35 11.68
C ILE A 610 -7.80 21.04 11.45
N VAL A 611 -6.54 21.14 11.03
CA VAL A 611 -5.78 19.98 10.57
C VAL A 611 -5.45 19.05 11.74
N SER A 612 -5.83 17.78 11.61
CA SER A 612 -5.51 16.75 12.60
C SER A 612 -4.04 16.36 12.53
N GLU A 613 -3.42 16.14 13.68
CA GLU A 613 -2.02 15.67 13.78
C GLU A 613 -1.85 14.23 13.23
N GLY A 614 -2.95 13.47 13.13
CA GLY A 614 -2.97 12.13 12.53
C GLY A 614 -3.26 12.12 11.02
N ASN A 615 -3.35 13.31 10.39
CA ASN A 615 -3.66 13.41 8.97
C ASN A 615 -2.57 12.74 8.11
N SER A 616 -2.94 11.71 7.36
CA SER A 616 -1.99 10.85 6.65
C SER A 616 -1.21 11.59 5.56
N GLN A 617 -1.81 12.60 4.92
CA GLN A 617 -1.14 13.43 3.91
C GLN A 617 -0.12 14.36 4.57
N LEU A 618 -0.48 14.97 5.71
CA LEU A 618 0.44 15.78 6.50
C LEU A 618 1.64 14.97 6.99
N VAL A 619 1.40 13.76 7.49
CA VAL A 619 2.46 12.80 7.90
C VAL A 619 3.44 12.56 6.75
N GLN A 620 2.94 12.34 5.54
CA GLN A 620 3.76 12.07 4.37
C GLN A 620 4.57 13.29 3.92
N ILE A 621 3.99 14.48 3.94
CA ILE A 621 4.70 15.73 3.59
C ILE A 621 5.83 15.98 4.58
N PHE A 622 5.53 15.91 5.89
CA PHE A 622 6.53 16.10 6.93
C PHE A 622 7.66 15.06 6.83
N ALA A 623 7.31 13.78 6.66
CA ALA A 623 8.28 12.71 6.47
C ALA A 623 9.16 12.93 5.22
N SER A 624 8.57 13.42 4.12
CA SER A 624 9.31 13.71 2.89
C SER A 624 10.30 14.87 3.05
N LEU A 625 9.91 15.92 3.80
CA LEU A 625 10.82 17.02 4.13
C LEU A 625 11.97 16.55 5.02
N GLN A 626 11.69 15.78 6.07
CA GLN A 626 12.73 15.23 6.94
C GLN A 626 13.67 14.27 6.20
N LEU A 627 13.13 13.48 5.29
CA LEU A 627 13.90 12.65 4.37
C LEU A 627 14.85 13.50 3.52
N ALA A 628 14.34 14.52 2.83
CA ALA A 628 15.16 15.39 2.00
C ALA A 628 16.30 16.02 2.81
N ARG A 629 15.99 16.56 4.00
CA ARG A 629 16.99 17.11 4.94
C ARG A 629 18.11 16.12 5.23
N ASN A 630 17.74 14.93 5.71
CA ASN A 630 18.71 13.91 6.12
C ASN A 630 19.58 13.43 4.94
N ALA A 631 18.99 13.24 3.76
CA ALA A 631 19.71 12.80 2.57
C ALA A 631 20.73 13.86 2.10
N LEU A 632 20.34 15.14 2.11
CA LEU A 632 21.21 16.27 1.73
C LEU A 632 22.37 16.43 2.71
N GLU A 633 22.09 16.43 4.01
CA GLU A 633 23.10 16.62 5.06
C GLU A 633 24.09 15.46 5.12
N PHE A 634 23.64 14.24 4.84
CA PHE A 634 24.57 13.13 4.73
C PHE A 634 25.49 13.23 3.53
N GLU A 635 24.93 13.47 2.34
CA GLU A 635 25.75 13.51 1.13
C GLU A 635 26.76 14.66 1.19
N GLU A 636 26.39 15.79 1.83
CA GLU A 636 27.31 16.86 2.23
C GLU A 636 28.47 16.31 3.07
N GLY A 637 28.18 15.61 4.18
CA GLY A 637 29.19 15.02 5.06
C GLY A 637 30.10 14.02 4.35
N ARG A 638 29.54 13.19 3.47
CA ARG A 638 30.29 12.23 2.66
C ARG A 638 31.24 12.94 1.69
N LEU A 639 30.78 13.98 0.99
CA LEU A 639 31.60 14.75 0.06
C LEU A 639 32.70 15.51 0.79
N LEU A 640 32.41 16.08 1.96
CA LEU A 640 33.42 16.72 2.81
C LEU A 640 34.54 15.75 3.22
N GLY A 641 34.24 14.46 3.41
CA GLY A 641 35.24 13.45 3.77
C GLY A 641 36.08 12.92 2.61
N VAL A 642 35.64 13.08 1.36
CA VAL A 642 36.29 12.48 0.18
C VAL A 642 36.84 13.53 -0.79
N THR A 643 36.06 14.59 -1.05
CA THR A 643 36.39 15.67 -1.98
C THR A 643 35.91 17.02 -1.41
N PRO A 644 36.61 17.60 -0.40
CA PRO A 644 36.16 18.81 0.28
C PRO A 644 35.97 20.06 -0.62
N GLY A 645 36.56 20.07 -1.82
CA GLY A 645 36.43 21.15 -2.80
C GLY A 645 35.30 20.96 -3.83
N ASP A 646 34.46 19.94 -3.68
CA ASP A 646 33.39 19.62 -4.64
C ASP A 646 32.24 20.64 -4.57
N GLN A 647 31.83 21.18 -5.73
CA GLN A 647 30.73 22.15 -5.81
C GLN A 647 29.38 21.58 -5.35
N ARG A 648 29.22 20.25 -5.37
CA ARG A 648 28.02 19.57 -4.87
C ARG A 648 27.82 19.77 -3.36
N ILE A 649 28.87 20.07 -2.59
CA ILE A 649 28.72 20.41 -1.16
C ILE A 649 27.87 21.68 -1.00
N GLY A 650 28.16 22.72 -1.79
CA GLY A 650 27.38 23.94 -1.82
C GLY A 650 25.93 23.72 -2.27
N GLU A 651 25.72 22.83 -3.25
CA GLU A 651 24.40 22.38 -3.69
C GLU A 651 23.60 21.75 -2.54
N MET A 652 24.17 20.74 -1.86
CA MET A 652 23.49 20.03 -0.77
C MET A 652 23.08 21.00 0.35
N ARG A 653 23.98 21.93 0.71
CA ARG A 653 23.70 22.97 1.72
C ARG A 653 22.59 23.92 1.31
N ALA A 654 22.58 24.39 0.06
CA ALA A 654 21.56 25.29 -0.45
C ALA A 654 20.18 24.62 -0.43
N LEU A 655 20.08 23.37 -0.87
CA LEU A 655 18.83 22.61 -0.82
C LEU A 655 18.40 22.31 0.61
N ALA A 656 19.31 21.94 1.50
CA ALA A 656 19.01 21.67 2.90
C ALA A 656 18.46 22.93 3.59
N GLY A 657 19.05 24.10 3.33
CA GLY A 657 18.54 25.39 3.79
C GLY A 657 17.10 25.65 3.38
N TYR A 658 16.69 25.27 2.16
CA TYR A 658 15.30 25.38 1.71
C TYR A 658 14.36 24.42 2.43
N VAL A 659 14.82 23.22 2.81
CA VAL A 659 14.02 22.32 3.63
C VAL A 659 13.74 22.94 5.01
N TYR A 660 14.75 23.53 5.64
CA TYR A 660 14.58 24.26 6.91
C TYR A 660 13.63 25.46 6.76
N LEU A 661 13.70 26.21 5.66
CA LEU A 661 12.74 27.28 5.35
C LEU A 661 11.30 26.75 5.27
N GLY A 662 11.09 25.66 4.54
CA GLY A 662 9.76 25.06 4.40
C GLY A 662 9.17 24.60 5.73
N LEU A 663 10.01 24.02 6.60
CA LEU A 663 9.61 23.66 7.97
C LEU A 663 9.24 24.91 8.79
N ALA A 664 10.08 25.95 8.74
CA ALA A 664 9.87 27.19 9.50
C ALA A 664 8.58 27.92 9.08
N GLU A 665 8.29 27.98 7.78
CA GLU A 665 7.18 28.76 7.23
C GLU A 665 5.84 28.02 7.25
N ALA A 666 5.84 26.69 7.18
CA ALA A 666 4.60 25.93 7.09
C ALA A 666 4.15 25.32 8.42
N PHE A 667 5.07 24.85 9.26
CA PHE A 667 4.73 24.11 10.48
C PHE A 667 4.70 24.99 11.72
N CYS A 668 3.96 24.54 12.72
CA CYS A 668 3.90 25.13 14.05
C CYS A 668 5.29 25.16 14.73
N SER A 669 5.46 26.04 15.72
CA SER A 669 6.68 26.04 16.54
C SER A 669 6.79 24.73 17.34
N GLY A 670 8.00 24.18 17.44
CA GLY A 670 8.27 22.89 18.09
C GLY A 670 8.64 21.77 17.12
N VAL A 671 9.06 22.05 15.89
CA VAL A 671 9.39 21.00 14.91
C VAL A 671 10.57 20.13 15.39
N PRO A 672 10.39 18.82 15.58
CA PRO A 672 11.50 17.94 15.89
C PRO A 672 12.40 17.75 14.66
N LEU A 673 13.72 17.74 14.88
CA LEU A 673 14.71 17.45 13.84
C LEU A 673 15.31 16.06 14.05
N ASN A 674 16.52 15.98 14.62
CA ASN A 674 17.23 14.72 14.86
C ASN A 674 16.81 14.02 16.16
N ASP A 675 16.35 14.79 17.15
CA ASP A 675 15.78 14.27 18.39
C ASP A 675 14.27 14.53 18.37
N ALA A 676 13.48 13.45 18.35
CA ALA A 676 12.03 13.53 18.33
C ALA A 676 11.42 14.09 19.62
N ASN A 677 12.22 14.24 20.69
CA ASN A 677 11.80 14.82 21.97
C ASN A 677 12.11 16.32 22.07
N VAL A 678 12.97 16.87 21.21
CA VAL A 678 13.37 18.28 21.25
C VAL A 678 12.78 19.01 20.05
N GLY A 679 11.74 19.81 20.31
CA GLY A 679 11.11 20.66 19.30
C GLY A 679 11.89 21.95 19.09
N HIS A 680 12.23 22.27 17.84
CA HIS A 680 12.81 23.55 17.46
C HIS A 680 11.73 24.59 17.19
N SER A 681 11.95 25.80 17.71
CA SER A 681 11.11 26.96 17.43
C SER A 681 11.23 27.41 15.98
N THR A 682 10.21 28.13 15.51
CA THR A 682 10.21 28.75 14.18
C THR A 682 11.46 29.61 13.93
N ALA A 683 11.87 30.39 14.93
CA ALA A 683 13.05 31.26 14.84
C ALA A 683 14.37 30.45 14.75
N GLU A 684 14.48 29.35 15.50
CA GLU A 684 15.64 28.46 15.40
C GLU A 684 15.73 27.82 14.02
N LEU A 685 14.61 27.38 13.42
CA LEU A 685 14.60 26.83 12.07
C LEU A 685 15.02 27.85 11.01
N PHE A 686 14.55 29.10 11.09
CA PHE A 686 15.02 30.16 10.20
C PHE A 686 16.51 30.45 10.38
N THR A 687 17.01 30.40 11.62
CA THR A 687 18.43 30.57 11.91
C THR A 687 19.26 29.45 11.30
N LEU A 688 18.83 28.20 11.46
CA LEU A 688 19.47 27.03 10.84
C LEU A 688 19.48 27.14 9.31
N ALA A 689 18.38 27.63 8.71
CA ALA A 689 18.33 27.91 7.28
C ALA A 689 19.39 28.95 6.86
N ASP A 690 19.48 30.12 7.52
CA ASP A 690 20.49 31.16 7.23
C ASP A 690 21.91 30.60 7.34
N VAL A 691 22.18 29.80 8.38
CA VAL A 691 23.49 29.14 8.58
C VAL A 691 23.85 28.25 7.39
N ARG A 692 22.91 27.41 6.92
CA ARG A 692 23.15 26.54 5.76
C ARG A 692 23.45 27.33 4.50
N PHE A 693 22.73 28.43 4.25
CA PHE A 693 22.99 29.28 3.10
C PHE A 693 24.33 30.02 3.18
N VAL A 694 24.71 30.50 4.36
CA VAL A 694 26.03 31.11 4.59
C VAL A 694 27.13 30.09 4.32
N GLN A 695 26.98 28.85 4.82
CA GLN A 695 27.93 27.77 4.58
C GLN A 695 28.01 27.36 3.10
N ALA A 696 26.89 27.41 2.36
CA ALA A 696 26.87 27.14 0.93
C ALA A 696 27.69 28.19 0.16
N LEU A 697 27.50 29.47 0.48
CA LEU A 697 28.15 30.60 -0.19
C LEU A 697 29.60 30.80 0.22
N ALA A 698 30.02 30.29 1.38
CA ALA A 698 31.40 30.33 1.83
C ALA A 698 32.29 29.29 1.11
N GLY A 699 31.69 28.25 0.52
CA GLY A 699 32.39 27.17 -0.18
C GLY A 699 32.19 27.20 -1.70
N PRO A 700 32.74 26.21 -2.43
CA PRO A 700 32.48 26.03 -3.84
C PRO A 700 30.99 25.75 -4.07
N VAL A 701 30.31 26.62 -4.81
CA VAL A 701 28.92 26.44 -5.24
C VAL A 701 28.75 27.00 -6.65
N GLY A 702 28.18 26.19 -7.54
CA GLY A 702 27.89 26.58 -8.92
C GLY A 702 26.45 27.07 -9.10
N ALA A 703 26.20 27.77 -10.20
CA ALA A 703 24.84 28.07 -10.63
C ALA A 703 24.07 26.76 -10.96
N PRO A 704 22.77 26.67 -10.62
CA PRO A 704 21.91 27.72 -10.06
C PRO A 704 21.91 27.81 -8.52
N PHE A 705 22.70 27.02 -7.81
CA PHE A 705 22.61 26.85 -6.36
C PHE A 705 23.18 28.02 -5.55
N ASP A 706 24.08 28.80 -6.14
CA ASP A 706 24.58 30.05 -5.55
C ASP A 706 23.46 31.11 -5.45
N GLY A 707 22.67 31.26 -6.53
CA GLY A 707 21.47 32.10 -6.55
C GLY A 707 20.40 31.59 -5.60
N LEU A 708 20.22 30.26 -5.54
CA LEU A 708 19.29 29.62 -4.60
C LEU A 708 19.67 29.97 -3.16
N ALA A 709 20.94 29.83 -2.80
CA ALA A 709 21.42 30.14 -1.46
C ALA A 709 21.22 31.61 -1.10
N ARG A 710 21.49 32.55 -2.02
CA ARG A 710 21.28 33.99 -1.78
C ARG A 710 19.79 34.33 -1.60
N ALA A 711 18.91 33.78 -2.43
CA ALA A 711 17.46 33.99 -2.33
C ALA A 711 16.90 33.40 -1.03
N GLY A 712 17.30 32.16 -0.69
CA GLY A 712 16.90 31.49 0.55
C GLY A 712 17.39 32.23 1.79
N ARG A 713 18.62 32.76 1.75
CA ARG A 713 19.19 33.59 2.84
C ARG A 713 18.36 34.85 3.08
N ALA A 714 17.98 35.54 2.01
CA ALA A 714 17.13 36.73 2.09
C ALA A 714 15.78 36.39 2.75
N ARG A 715 15.18 35.27 2.37
CA ARG A 715 13.92 34.78 2.93
C ARG A 715 14.02 34.36 4.40
N ALA A 716 15.09 33.65 4.78
CA ALA A 716 15.33 33.24 6.16
C ALA A 716 15.43 34.45 7.10
N ARG A 717 16.21 35.46 6.69
CA ARG A 717 16.37 36.71 7.45
C ARG A 717 15.10 37.53 7.52
N LEU A 718 14.32 37.54 6.44
CA LEU A 718 13.00 38.16 6.46
C LEU A 718 12.08 37.47 7.49
N GLY A 719 12.11 36.13 7.55
CA GLY A 719 11.39 35.34 8.56
C GLY A 719 11.81 35.64 10.00
N LEU A 720 13.09 35.94 10.23
CA LEU A 720 13.63 36.38 11.52
C LEU A 720 13.31 37.85 11.88
N GLY A 721 12.79 38.63 10.93
CA GLY A 721 12.61 40.07 11.09
C GLY A 721 13.91 40.88 10.95
N ASP A 722 15.01 40.27 10.51
CA ASP A 722 16.26 40.96 10.13
C ASP A 722 16.10 41.62 8.76
N ILE A 723 15.34 42.72 8.73
CA ILE A 723 15.02 43.45 7.50
C ILE A 723 16.28 43.95 6.76
N PRO A 724 17.27 44.58 7.43
CA PRO A 724 18.48 45.04 6.73
C PRO A 724 19.29 43.87 6.14
N GLY A 725 19.44 42.78 6.88
CA GLY A 725 20.16 41.60 6.40
C GLY A 725 19.43 40.88 5.27
N ALA A 726 18.10 40.83 5.31
CA ALA A 726 17.27 40.29 4.23
C ALA A 726 17.46 41.10 2.93
N ALA A 727 17.41 42.43 3.01
CA ALA A 727 17.64 43.31 1.87
C ALA A 727 19.06 43.17 1.30
N ALA A 728 20.07 43.10 2.16
CA ALA A 728 21.46 42.93 1.74
C ALA A 728 21.70 41.59 1.02
N ALA A 729 21.07 40.50 1.47
CA ALA A 729 21.14 39.21 0.79
C ALA A 729 20.37 39.23 -0.54
N ALA A 730 19.17 39.83 -0.55
CA ALA A 730 18.33 39.95 -1.75
C ALA A 730 19.01 40.75 -2.87
N ALA A 731 19.74 41.81 -2.52
CA ALA A 731 20.50 42.65 -3.46
C ALA A 731 21.52 41.86 -4.29
N GLN A 732 21.98 40.72 -3.78
CA GLN A 732 22.96 39.87 -4.46
C GLN A 732 22.32 38.83 -5.39
N VAL A 733 20.99 38.74 -5.44
CA VAL A 733 20.27 37.80 -6.33
C VAL A 733 20.05 38.46 -7.69
N PRO A 734 20.54 37.85 -8.80
CA PRO A 734 20.30 38.38 -10.14
C PRO A 734 18.79 38.48 -10.45
N PRO A 735 18.31 39.55 -11.13
CA PRO A 735 16.88 39.68 -11.45
C PRO A 735 16.32 38.52 -12.28
N ALA A 736 17.12 37.94 -13.18
CA ALA A 736 16.74 36.81 -14.03
C ALA A 736 16.89 35.43 -13.35
N PHE A 737 17.35 35.39 -12.09
CA PHE A 737 17.54 34.13 -11.38
C PHE A 737 16.21 33.38 -11.22
N ALA A 738 16.22 32.08 -11.50
CA ALA A 738 15.14 31.16 -11.16
C ALA A 738 15.72 29.78 -10.87
N TYR A 739 15.34 29.20 -9.74
CA TYR A 739 15.54 27.79 -9.44
C TYR A 739 14.18 27.09 -9.44
N ALA A 740 14.07 26.00 -10.20
CA ALA A 740 12.82 25.28 -10.37
C ALA A 740 13.01 23.77 -10.17
N THR A 741 11.98 23.12 -9.62
CA THR A 741 11.91 21.65 -9.60
C THR A 741 11.59 21.13 -11.00
N THR A 742 12.12 19.96 -11.34
CA THR A 742 12.01 19.37 -12.68
C THR A 742 11.07 18.17 -12.68
N HIS A 743 10.07 18.14 -13.56
CA HIS A 743 9.09 17.05 -13.63
C HIS A 743 9.22 16.24 -14.91
N SER A 744 8.79 14.97 -14.87
CA SER A 744 8.81 14.06 -16.00
C SER A 744 7.71 13.01 -15.92
N SER A 745 6.89 12.96 -16.97
CA SER A 745 5.85 11.94 -17.16
C SER A 745 6.41 10.52 -17.32
N MET A 746 7.68 10.36 -17.68
CA MET A 746 8.32 9.03 -17.80
C MET A 746 8.73 8.45 -16.45
N SER A 747 9.03 9.32 -15.48
CA SER A 747 9.52 8.92 -14.16
C SER A 747 8.43 8.82 -13.09
N GLY A 748 7.18 9.18 -13.42
CA GLY A 748 6.08 9.27 -12.46
C GLY A 748 6.21 10.42 -11.45
N PHE A 749 7.17 11.33 -11.67
CA PHE A 749 7.34 12.57 -10.92
C PHE A 749 6.76 13.73 -11.71
N GLU A 750 5.45 13.93 -11.55
CA GLU A 750 4.66 14.90 -12.31
C GLU A 750 4.45 16.19 -11.53
N ASN A 751 4.28 17.31 -12.24
CA ASN A 751 3.86 18.59 -11.68
C ASN A 751 2.46 18.39 -11.09
N TRP A 752 2.41 18.28 -9.77
CA TRP A 752 1.18 17.94 -9.08
C TRP A 752 0.22 19.13 -8.98
N VAL A 753 0.73 20.37 -9.06
CA VAL A 753 -0.11 21.57 -9.15
C VAL A 753 -0.91 21.57 -10.46
N TYR A 754 -0.28 21.23 -11.59
CA TYR A 754 -0.97 21.04 -12.86
C TYR A 754 -1.96 19.87 -12.80
N SER A 755 -1.52 18.73 -12.24
CA SER A 755 -2.34 17.53 -12.16
C SER A 755 -3.61 17.77 -11.34
N LEU A 756 -3.51 18.43 -10.19
CA LEU A 756 -4.66 18.73 -9.34
C LEU A 756 -5.55 19.84 -9.92
N ASN A 757 -4.98 20.92 -10.47
CA ASN A 757 -5.77 22.07 -10.91
C ASN A 757 -6.38 21.86 -12.29
N THR A 758 -5.61 21.30 -13.22
CA THR A 758 -5.94 21.28 -14.65
C THR A 758 -6.42 19.90 -15.12
N THR A 759 -5.73 18.82 -14.75
CA THR A 759 -6.06 17.46 -15.25
C THR A 759 -7.16 16.78 -14.45
N GLN A 760 -6.93 16.59 -13.15
CA GLN A 760 -7.88 15.93 -12.26
C GLN A 760 -9.02 16.84 -11.88
N ARG A 761 -8.80 18.16 -12.03
CA ARG A 761 -9.74 19.20 -11.65
C ARG A 761 -10.24 18.89 -10.23
N ARG A 762 -9.37 19.04 -9.25
CA ARG A 762 -9.67 18.80 -7.83
C ARG A 762 -9.52 20.05 -6.98
N LEU A 763 -8.97 21.10 -7.56
CA LEU A 763 -8.45 22.27 -6.89
C LEU A 763 -8.65 23.49 -7.81
N THR A 764 -8.96 24.64 -7.22
CA THR A 764 -9.34 25.92 -7.84
C THR A 764 -8.60 27.10 -7.26
N ILE A 765 -8.41 28.15 -8.05
CA ILE A 765 -7.73 29.35 -7.54
C ILE A 765 -8.58 30.05 -6.48
N PRO A 766 -7.99 30.46 -5.34
CA PRO A 766 -8.72 31.18 -4.31
C PRO A 766 -9.22 32.56 -4.77
N ASP A 767 -10.46 32.92 -4.44
CA ASP A 767 -11.13 34.11 -4.96
C ASP A 767 -11.91 34.98 -3.96
N GLY A 768 -11.73 34.76 -2.65
CA GLY A 768 -12.33 35.58 -1.59
C GLY A 768 -13.74 35.17 -1.15
N GLU A 769 -14.22 34.01 -1.57
CA GLU A 769 -15.37 33.33 -0.95
C GLU A 769 -15.01 33.03 0.53
N GLY A 770 -15.79 33.55 1.49
CA GLY A 770 -15.43 33.58 2.93
C GLY A 770 -15.29 34.99 3.53
N GLY A 771 -15.28 36.04 2.70
CA GLY A 771 -15.46 37.44 3.14
C GLY A 771 -14.23 38.13 3.74
N ASN A 772 -13.22 37.39 4.20
CA ASN A 772 -11.93 37.88 4.70
C ASN A 772 -10.77 36.99 4.19
N GLY A 773 -9.62 37.59 3.88
CA GLY A 773 -8.45 36.92 3.26
C GLY A 773 -7.90 37.75 2.09
N PHE A 774 -6.64 37.54 1.64
CA PHE A 774 -6.22 38.18 0.38
C PHE A 774 -6.52 37.27 -0.81
N PRO A 775 -7.34 37.72 -1.77
CA PRO A 775 -7.72 36.93 -2.92
C PRO A 775 -6.53 36.78 -3.89
N PHE A 776 -6.41 35.60 -4.50
CA PHE A 776 -5.44 35.34 -5.57
C PHE A 776 -6.02 35.53 -6.96
N ARG A 777 -7.33 35.30 -7.09
CA ARG A 777 -8.03 35.53 -8.34
C ARG A 777 -8.30 37.02 -8.52
N SER A 778 -7.54 37.65 -9.40
CA SER A 778 -7.98 38.89 -10.03
C SER A 778 -8.54 38.56 -11.41
N ALA A 779 -9.56 39.29 -11.85
CA ALA A 779 -10.32 38.87 -13.02
C ALA A 779 -9.50 38.80 -14.32
N ASN A 780 -8.31 39.45 -14.39
CA ASN A 780 -7.51 39.60 -15.61
C ASN A 780 -5.99 39.81 -15.39
N ASP A 781 -5.38 39.41 -14.27
CA ASP A 781 -3.92 39.56 -14.08
C ASP A 781 -3.14 38.41 -14.72
N ALA A 782 -2.24 38.74 -15.65
CA ALA A 782 -1.46 37.78 -16.43
C ALA A 782 -0.52 36.89 -15.60
N ARG A 783 -0.21 37.25 -14.35
CA ARG A 783 0.65 36.47 -13.46
C ARG A 783 -0.02 35.20 -12.92
N VAL A 784 -1.34 35.21 -12.82
CA VAL A 784 -2.15 34.08 -12.34
C VAL A 784 -3.26 33.80 -13.35
N PRO A 785 -2.92 33.29 -14.54
CA PRO A 785 -3.90 33.07 -15.59
C PRO A 785 -4.85 31.93 -15.20
N TRP A 786 -6.13 32.12 -15.53
CA TRP A 786 -7.21 31.22 -15.14
C TRP A 786 -8.32 31.20 -16.18
N VAL A 787 -9.12 30.13 -16.15
CA VAL A 787 -10.33 30.01 -16.99
C VAL A 787 -11.51 29.56 -16.14
N ASN A 788 -12.70 30.06 -16.48
CA ASN A 788 -13.95 29.54 -15.93
C ASN A 788 -14.23 28.20 -16.61
N GLY A 789 -14.24 27.12 -15.84
CA GLY A 789 -14.48 25.77 -16.34
C GLY A 789 -15.91 25.52 -16.80
N GLY A 790 -16.84 26.46 -16.57
CA GLY A 790 -18.26 26.35 -16.94
C GLY A 790 -19.02 25.26 -16.17
N LEU A 791 -18.39 24.73 -15.12
CA LEU A 791 -18.92 23.68 -14.25
C LEU A 791 -19.03 24.25 -12.83
N LEU A 792 -19.97 23.72 -12.07
CA LEU A 792 -20.06 23.95 -10.63
C LEU A 792 -19.20 22.91 -9.90
N GLY A 793 -18.69 23.26 -8.72
CA GLY A 793 -18.01 22.34 -7.81
C GLY A 793 -18.92 21.20 -7.32
N PHE A 794 -18.39 20.30 -6.47
CA PHE A 794 -19.18 19.16 -5.94
C PHE A 794 -20.34 19.57 -5.02
N ASP A 795 -20.34 20.83 -4.55
CA ASP A 795 -21.48 21.46 -3.84
C ASP A 795 -22.61 21.90 -4.80
N ALA A 796 -22.41 21.80 -6.11
CA ALA A 796 -23.34 22.23 -7.16
C ALA A 796 -23.78 23.70 -7.04
N GLN A 797 -23.00 24.54 -6.36
CA GLN A 797 -23.31 25.95 -6.13
C GLN A 797 -22.17 26.87 -6.59
N THR A 798 -20.91 26.48 -6.33
CA THR A 798 -19.78 27.38 -6.55
C THR A 798 -19.14 27.18 -7.94
N PRO A 799 -18.94 28.25 -8.73
CA PRO A 799 -18.31 28.16 -10.06
C PRO A 799 -16.85 27.74 -10.02
N TRP A 800 -16.45 26.88 -10.96
CA TRP A 800 -15.09 26.36 -11.04
C TRP A 800 -14.12 27.28 -11.81
N PHE A 801 -13.07 27.78 -11.14
CA PHE A 801 -11.91 28.41 -11.78
C PHE A 801 -10.62 27.59 -11.61
N TYR A 802 -10.00 27.17 -12.71
CA TYR A 802 -8.69 26.51 -12.66
C TYR A 802 -7.60 27.35 -13.32
N THR A 803 -6.39 27.26 -12.77
CA THR A 803 -5.22 27.96 -13.30
C THR A 803 -4.72 27.29 -14.58
N THR A 804 -4.23 28.13 -15.49
CA THR A 804 -3.55 27.73 -16.73
C THR A 804 -2.07 28.13 -16.71
N LYS A 805 -1.52 28.41 -15.51
CA LYS A 805 -0.09 28.76 -15.35
C LYS A 805 0.85 27.67 -15.85
N TYR A 806 0.43 26.41 -15.70
CA TYR A 806 1.13 25.24 -16.23
C TYR A 806 0.29 24.61 -17.33
N SER A 807 0.96 24.14 -18.38
CA SER A 807 0.42 23.54 -19.59
C SER A 807 0.59 22.01 -19.66
N SER A 808 1.51 21.45 -18.86
CA SER A 808 1.86 20.03 -18.85
C SER A 808 2.23 19.52 -17.45
N VAL A 809 2.06 18.22 -17.22
CA VAL A 809 2.59 17.48 -16.05
C VAL A 809 4.12 17.51 -15.97
N ALA A 810 4.82 17.94 -17.01
CA ALA A 810 6.29 18.06 -17.02
C ALA A 810 6.77 19.50 -16.75
N ASP A 811 5.86 20.47 -16.62
CA ASP A 811 6.26 21.87 -16.47
C ASP A 811 6.93 22.11 -15.10
N PRO A 812 8.09 22.79 -15.06
CA PRO A 812 8.82 22.99 -13.82
C PRO A 812 8.13 24.00 -12.90
N ILE A 813 8.27 23.80 -11.58
CA ILE A 813 7.75 24.73 -10.56
C ILE A 813 8.90 25.54 -9.99
N VAL A 814 8.84 26.87 -10.15
CA VAL A 814 9.84 27.79 -9.59
C VAL A 814 9.70 27.85 -8.06
N VAL A 815 10.81 27.57 -7.35
CA VAL A 815 10.87 27.57 -5.88
C VAL A 815 11.49 28.86 -5.34
N ALA A 816 12.45 29.43 -6.09
CA ALA A 816 13.17 30.64 -5.73
C ALA A 816 13.43 31.47 -6.98
N SER A 817 13.36 32.80 -6.87
CA SER A 817 13.56 33.67 -8.02
C SER A 817 14.11 35.05 -7.66
N GLY A 818 14.67 35.74 -8.67
CA GLY A 818 15.02 37.15 -8.58
C GLY A 818 13.82 38.05 -8.30
N THR A 819 12.62 37.65 -8.77
CA THR A 819 11.35 38.32 -8.44
C THR A 819 11.09 38.34 -6.93
N GLU A 820 11.27 37.20 -6.25
CA GLU A 820 11.15 37.12 -4.80
C GLU A 820 12.14 38.06 -4.10
N ALA A 821 13.40 38.09 -4.55
CA ALA A 821 14.40 38.98 -4.00
C ALA A 821 14.02 40.47 -4.13
N ARG A 822 13.50 40.91 -5.28
CA ARG A 822 13.02 42.30 -5.45
C ARG A 822 11.81 42.61 -4.56
N LEU A 823 10.92 41.65 -4.33
CA LEU A 823 9.80 41.81 -3.39
C LEU A 823 10.30 41.98 -1.95
N ILE A 824 11.38 41.27 -1.56
CA ILE A 824 12.03 41.43 -0.25
C ILE A 824 12.65 42.83 -0.11
N GLU A 825 13.29 43.35 -1.16
CA GLU A 825 13.82 44.72 -1.15
C GLU A 825 12.72 45.78 -1.03
N ALA A 826 11.62 45.62 -1.77
CA ALA A 826 10.47 46.51 -1.66
C ALA A 826 9.86 46.47 -0.25
N GLU A 827 9.74 45.27 0.34
CA GLU A 827 9.31 45.09 1.73
C GLU A 827 10.26 45.78 2.72
N ALA A 828 11.56 45.64 2.53
CA ALA A 828 12.55 46.31 3.37
C ALA A 828 12.47 47.83 3.30
N ALA A 829 12.29 48.39 2.10
CA ALA A 829 12.06 49.82 1.90
C ALA A 829 10.81 50.30 2.63
N LEU A 830 9.72 49.54 2.57
CA LEU A 830 8.49 49.86 3.30
C LEU A 830 8.73 49.86 4.82
N ARG A 831 9.45 48.88 5.34
CA ARG A 831 9.71 48.71 6.79
C ARG A 831 10.59 49.81 7.39
N VAL A 832 11.46 50.44 6.59
CA VAL A 832 12.27 51.59 7.04
C VAL A 832 11.60 52.94 6.75
N GLY A 833 10.31 52.96 6.39
CA GLY A 833 9.55 54.19 6.16
C GLY A 833 9.88 54.88 4.83
N ASN A 834 10.32 54.14 3.81
CA ASN A 834 10.61 54.65 2.46
C ASN A 834 9.53 54.22 1.44
N PRO A 835 8.35 54.88 1.40
CA PRO A 835 7.26 54.51 0.50
C PRO A 835 7.63 54.69 -0.99
N ALA A 836 8.49 55.66 -1.32
CA ALA A 836 8.95 55.89 -2.69
C ALA A 836 9.83 54.72 -3.18
N GLY A 837 10.77 54.26 -2.35
CA GLY A 837 11.61 53.10 -2.64
C GLY A 837 10.80 51.80 -2.74
N PHE A 838 9.83 51.61 -1.84
CA PHE A 838 8.88 50.50 -1.88
C PHE A 838 8.13 50.45 -3.23
N LEU A 839 7.51 51.56 -3.63
CA LEU A 839 6.69 51.62 -4.84
C LEU A 839 7.55 51.49 -6.11
N SER A 840 8.74 52.09 -6.12
CA SER A 840 9.71 51.93 -7.19
C SER A 840 10.13 50.46 -7.35
N GLY A 841 10.44 49.78 -6.24
CA GLY A 841 10.81 48.35 -6.23
C GLY A 841 9.72 47.44 -6.81
N LEU A 842 8.45 47.66 -6.44
CA LEU A 842 7.34 46.91 -7.03
C LEU A 842 7.16 47.20 -8.53
N ASN A 843 7.27 48.46 -8.94
CA ASN A 843 7.10 48.84 -10.34
C ASN A 843 8.23 48.32 -11.25
N LEU A 844 9.44 48.11 -10.73
CA LEU A 844 10.53 47.46 -11.47
C LEU A 844 10.18 46.04 -11.93
N LEU A 845 9.38 45.31 -11.16
CA LEU A 845 8.89 43.98 -11.55
C LEU A 845 7.76 44.05 -12.59
N ARG A 846 6.94 45.10 -12.52
CA ARG A 846 5.72 45.25 -13.32
C ARG A 846 6.00 45.69 -14.75
N PHE A 847 7.00 46.55 -14.95
CA PHE A 847 7.32 47.10 -16.27
C PHE A 847 7.69 46.02 -17.31
N PRO A 848 8.61 45.07 -17.03
CA PRO A 848 8.92 43.99 -17.97
C PRO A 848 7.74 43.07 -18.28
N ALA A 849 6.76 42.98 -17.37
CA ALA A 849 5.57 42.17 -17.52
C ALA A 849 4.39 42.91 -18.19
N GLY A 850 4.59 44.17 -18.60
CA GLY A 850 3.54 44.98 -19.23
C GLY A 850 2.38 45.32 -18.28
N LEU A 851 2.60 45.29 -16.97
CA LEU A 851 1.58 45.55 -15.97
C LEU A 851 1.47 47.06 -15.67
N PRO A 852 0.27 47.60 -15.38
CA PRO A 852 0.09 49.02 -15.06
C PRO A 852 0.93 49.46 -13.86
N VAL A 853 1.44 50.69 -13.90
CA VAL A 853 2.18 51.31 -12.80
C VAL A 853 1.29 51.43 -11.57
N LEU A 854 1.82 51.04 -10.41
CA LEU A 854 1.13 51.14 -9.12
C LEU A 854 1.17 52.58 -8.58
N VAL A 855 0.10 52.96 -7.88
CA VAL A 855 -0.04 54.23 -7.15
C VAL A 855 0.06 53.95 -5.64
N ASP A 856 0.68 54.87 -4.89
CA ASP A 856 0.72 54.74 -3.42
C ASP A 856 -0.70 54.86 -2.84
N PRO A 857 -1.17 53.87 -2.08
CA PRO A 857 -2.48 53.91 -1.42
C PRO A 857 -2.57 54.93 -0.26
N GLY A 858 -1.49 55.63 0.08
CA GLY A 858 -1.46 56.78 1.00
C GLY A 858 -1.50 56.41 2.48
N THR A 859 -1.86 55.18 2.83
CA THR A 859 -1.88 54.66 4.20
C THR A 859 -0.90 53.52 4.39
N GLN A 860 -0.37 53.34 5.61
CA GLN A 860 0.51 52.23 5.93
C GLN A 860 -0.17 50.87 5.71
N LEU A 861 -1.41 50.74 6.20
CA LEU A 861 -2.26 49.55 5.99
C LEU A 861 -2.46 49.25 4.49
N GLY A 862 -2.73 50.28 3.69
CA GLY A 862 -2.87 50.15 2.24
C GLY A 862 -1.58 49.67 1.57
N ARG A 863 -0.42 50.20 1.96
CA ARG A 863 0.88 49.79 1.40
C ARG A 863 1.23 48.34 1.75
N GLU A 864 0.94 47.91 2.96
CA GLU A 864 1.07 46.51 3.38
C GLU A 864 0.15 45.60 2.57
N ASN A 865 -1.12 45.98 2.40
CA ASN A 865 -2.04 45.21 1.58
C ASN A 865 -1.57 45.10 0.13
N LEU A 866 -1.06 46.20 -0.43
CA LEU A 866 -0.49 46.21 -1.79
C LEU A 866 0.73 45.29 -1.91
N LEU A 867 1.67 45.36 -0.95
CA LEU A 867 2.85 44.48 -0.93
C LEU A 867 2.46 43.01 -0.93
N PHE A 868 1.61 42.59 0.00
CA PHE A 868 1.25 41.17 0.15
C PHE A 868 0.33 40.67 -0.97
N SER A 869 -0.41 41.56 -1.64
CA SER A 869 -1.13 41.24 -2.88
C SER A 869 -0.17 41.01 -4.05
N GLU A 870 0.85 41.86 -4.22
CA GLU A 870 1.87 41.66 -5.25
C GLU A 870 2.68 40.37 -5.00
N ARG A 871 3.05 40.10 -3.75
CA ARG A 871 3.73 38.84 -3.37
C ARG A 871 2.87 37.62 -3.71
N ALA A 872 1.59 37.65 -3.39
CA ALA A 872 0.66 36.56 -3.71
C ALA A 872 0.60 36.26 -5.22
N LEU A 873 0.53 37.30 -6.06
CA LEU A 873 0.43 37.15 -7.51
C LEU A 873 1.76 36.67 -8.13
N TRP A 874 2.89 37.25 -7.74
CA TRP A 874 4.20 36.89 -8.27
C TRP A 874 4.67 35.51 -7.81
N LEU A 875 4.36 35.12 -6.57
CA LEU A 875 4.81 33.87 -5.95
C LEU A 875 3.72 32.80 -5.91
N TYR A 876 2.70 32.91 -6.76
CA TYR A 876 1.63 31.92 -6.86
C TYR A 876 2.17 30.51 -7.15
N ALA A 877 1.71 29.52 -6.38
CA ALA A 877 2.12 28.12 -6.46
C ALA A 877 3.64 27.88 -6.26
N THR A 878 4.27 28.63 -5.35
CA THR A 878 5.68 28.44 -4.95
C THR A 878 5.86 27.97 -3.50
N GLY A 879 4.76 27.88 -2.72
CA GLY A 879 4.77 27.46 -1.31
C GLY A 879 5.03 28.59 -0.29
N THR A 880 5.12 29.86 -0.73
CA THR A 880 5.45 31.02 0.13
C THR A 880 4.29 31.56 0.95
N ARG A 881 3.06 31.23 0.56
CA ARG A 881 1.88 31.98 1.00
C ARG A 881 1.62 31.88 2.49
N LEU A 882 1.67 30.66 3.04
CA LEU A 882 1.43 30.45 4.46
C LEU A 882 2.42 31.26 5.32
N GLY A 883 3.69 31.28 4.93
CA GLY A 883 4.72 32.10 5.57
C GLY A 883 4.45 33.60 5.50
N ASP A 884 3.97 34.10 4.35
CA ASP A 884 3.58 35.51 4.19
C ASP A 884 2.40 35.91 5.10
N MET A 885 1.40 35.04 5.25
CA MET A 885 0.25 35.28 6.14
C MET A 885 0.64 35.24 7.61
N ARG A 886 1.52 34.31 7.99
CA ARG A 886 2.09 34.27 9.35
C ARG A 886 2.91 35.53 9.64
N ARG A 887 3.65 36.04 8.65
CA ARG A 887 4.39 37.29 8.81
C ARG A 887 3.47 38.49 9.03
N LEU A 888 2.33 38.55 8.32
CA LEU A 888 1.31 39.57 8.57
C LEU A 888 0.80 39.55 10.03
N ILE A 889 0.58 38.36 10.59
CA ILE A 889 0.14 38.19 11.98
C ILE A 889 1.29 38.54 12.95
N GLY A 890 2.39 37.80 12.88
CA GLY A 890 3.46 37.87 13.89
C GLY A 890 4.38 39.09 13.80
N GLN A 891 4.72 39.55 12.59
CA GLN A 891 5.65 40.68 12.42
C GLN A 891 4.97 42.02 12.12
N TYR A 892 3.80 42.00 11.47
CA TYR A 892 3.03 43.22 11.18
C TYR A 892 1.87 43.44 12.17
N GLY A 893 1.67 42.54 13.14
CA GLY A 893 0.69 42.71 14.21
C GLY A 893 -0.76 42.68 13.74
N ARG A 894 -1.05 42.07 12.58
CA ARG A 894 -2.44 41.89 12.12
C ARG A 894 -3.17 40.92 13.02
N THR A 895 -4.45 41.19 13.27
CA THR A 895 -5.33 40.19 13.89
C THR A 895 -5.59 39.06 12.90
N GLN A 896 -5.65 37.83 13.37
CA GLN A 896 -5.80 36.65 12.52
C GLN A 896 -7.02 36.73 11.59
N SER A 897 -8.15 37.27 12.08
CA SER A 897 -9.39 37.44 11.29
C SER A 897 -9.30 38.44 10.15
N THR A 898 -8.26 39.29 10.11
CA THR A 898 -7.98 40.21 8.99
C THR A 898 -7.03 39.62 7.96
N VAL A 899 -6.47 38.46 8.24
CA VAL A 899 -5.50 37.77 7.37
C VAL A 899 -6.09 36.48 6.82
N LEU A 900 -6.78 35.69 7.66
CA LEU A 900 -7.35 34.38 7.32
C LEU A 900 -8.90 34.41 7.42
N PRO A 901 -9.62 33.59 6.63
CA PRO A 901 -11.07 33.50 6.71
C PRO A 901 -11.56 33.01 8.09
N THR A 902 -12.58 33.63 8.68
CA THR A 902 -13.13 33.24 10.00
C THR A 902 -14.65 33.17 10.00
N GLY A 903 -15.23 32.40 10.92
CA GLY A 903 -16.69 32.31 11.09
C GLY A 903 -17.29 31.06 10.43
N ALA A 904 -18.49 31.19 9.86
CA ALA A 904 -19.14 30.10 9.14
C ALA A 904 -18.35 29.76 7.88
N TYR A 905 -18.04 28.47 7.73
CA TYR A 905 -17.53 27.91 6.50
C TYR A 905 -18.68 27.85 5.50
N HIS A 906 -18.47 28.40 4.31
CA HIS A 906 -19.51 28.55 3.28
C HIS A 906 -20.13 27.21 2.84
N LYS A 907 -19.46 26.07 3.04
CA LYS A 907 -20.01 24.72 2.78
C LYS A 907 -20.54 24.03 4.03
N PHE A 908 -21.61 23.26 3.85
CA PHE A 908 -22.12 22.26 4.80
C PHE A 908 -22.43 22.80 6.21
N GLY A 909 -22.62 24.11 6.40
CA GLY A 909 -22.92 24.71 7.70
C GLY A 909 -21.81 24.54 8.74
N LEU A 910 -20.56 24.39 8.29
CA LEU A 910 -19.41 24.20 9.17
C LEU A 910 -18.83 25.55 9.61
N THR A 911 -17.72 25.53 10.36
CA THR A 911 -16.96 26.73 10.74
C THR A 911 -15.48 26.57 10.40
N TYR A 912 -14.84 27.72 10.16
CA TYR A 912 -13.39 27.84 10.09
C TYR A 912 -12.77 27.69 11.50
N GLY A 913 -11.66 26.98 11.57
CA GLY A 913 -10.81 26.87 12.75
C GLY A 913 -9.87 28.05 12.91
N SER A 914 -9.01 27.96 13.92
CA SER A 914 -8.05 28.99 14.27
C SER A 914 -6.60 28.64 13.91
N ASP A 915 -6.33 27.53 13.21
CA ASP A 915 -4.96 27.19 12.85
C ASP A 915 -4.40 28.21 11.84
N ALA A 916 -3.17 28.68 12.09
CA ALA A 916 -2.41 29.53 11.16
C ALA A 916 -1.15 28.82 10.62
N ASN A 917 -0.95 27.55 10.99
CA ASN A 917 0.17 26.71 10.59
C ASN A 917 -0.25 25.24 10.58
N LEU A 918 0.58 24.39 9.96
CA LEU A 918 0.41 22.95 9.98
C LEU A 918 0.93 22.38 11.30
N PRO A 919 0.22 21.47 11.96
CA PRO A 919 0.76 20.83 13.15
C PRO A 919 1.89 19.85 12.82
N VAL A 920 2.74 19.56 13.81
CA VAL A 920 3.69 18.43 13.70
C VAL A 920 2.90 17.12 13.76
N PRO A 921 3.15 16.10 12.91
CA PRO A 921 2.40 14.85 12.98
C PRO A 921 2.68 14.04 14.26
N THR A 922 1.70 13.26 14.74
CA THR A 922 1.88 12.42 15.95
C THR A 922 2.99 11.38 15.78
N ALA A 923 3.11 10.78 14.59
CA ALA A 923 4.13 9.78 14.28
C ALA A 923 5.57 10.31 14.26
N ALA A 924 5.77 11.63 14.29
CA ALA A 924 7.08 12.27 14.22
C ALA A 924 7.66 12.67 15.59
N ARG A 925 6.99 12.31 16.68
CA ARG A 925 7.24 12.83 18.03
C ARG A 925 7.65 11.70 18.98
N GLY A 926 8.61 11.99 19.85
CA GLY A 926 9.00 11.09 20.94
C GLY A 926 8.02 11.17 22.12
N ALA A 927 8.11 10.22 23.06
CA ALA A 927 7.17 10.11 24.19
C ALA A 927 7.15 11.34 25.11
N SER A 928 8.20 12.15 25.10
CA SER A 928 8.33 13.38 25.90
C SER A 928 8.05 14.67 25.13
N TYR A 929 7.67 14.57 23.85
CA TYR A 929 7.35 15.73 23.04
C TYR A 929 6.03 16.37 23.50
N THR A 930 6.07 17.66 23.84
CA THR A 930 4.97 18.37 24.49
C THR A 930 3.92 18.97 23.54
N GLY A 931 4.03 18.74 22.23
CA GLY A 931 3.13 19.32 21.23
C GLY A 931 3.74 20.53 20.52
N CYS A 932 3.00 21.10 19.58
CA CYS A 932 3.33 22.43 19.06
C CYS A 932 3.36 23.43 20.22
N THR A 933 4.43 24.22 20.35
CA THR A 933 4.49 25.31 21.35
C THR A 933 3.65 26.51 20.91
N ASP A 934 3.38 26.62 19.60
CA ASP A 934 2.56 27.69 19.05
C ASP A 934 1.85 27.30 17.73
N ARG A 935 0.52 27.21 17.78
CA ARG A 935 -0.36 26.96 16.60
C ARG A 935 -1.08 28.22 16.10
N THR A 936 -1.04 29.31 16.86
CA THR A 936 -1.95 30.45 16.71
C THR A 936 -1.28 31.82 16.64
N SER A 937 0.00 31.95 17.02
CA SER A 937 0.77 33.19 16.97
C SER A 937 1.99 33.15 16.05
#